data_AF-A0A5R8M0H7-F1
#
_entry.id   AF-A0A5R8M0H7-F1
#
_cell.length_a   1.000
_cell.length_b   1.000
_cell.length_c   1.000
_cell.angle_alpha   90.00
_cell.angle_beta   90.00
_cell.angle_gamma   90.00
#
_symmetry.space_group_name_H-M   'P 1'
#
loop_
_entity.id
_entity.type
_entity.pdbx_description
1 polymer ?
#
loop_
_entity_poly.entity_id
_entity_poly.type
_entity_poly.pdbx_seq_one_letter_code
_entity_poly.pdbx_strand_id
1 'polypeptide(L)'
;MGIIMRGFIKVFLTVCFCTFLGCKALGQKFTTHSVKQNETLYSIAKQYGVSQEEILKYNKELKNGASLSINTILVIPSSKGAVTNTRPNQKEKGQVANGEVAELVNRIMNDSVAKREPIGFVEHKVKKKETLYGIAKEYGVTEEEIKKYNTQLYAAQLDRKMVIKIPKYRTPTAPQNTIDIGDFEKYIVAPKETRWSIAHKYGITIDSMLVLNPSLSKTSNYLQEGYELLLPRIAGSTVENQETQLFTSYTVPPKMNFYRLEKEFGVKSDEVVRLNPEITERGGLKEGMVIRLPERRLDPGEINTDNYIFYEVKPKQNEFRLTRKFGMSWEELIQLNPELRDGLKAGMVLKLPKNQVGDFEVRNSLVLDKINLLDSINVENRPKIMFLLPFRLDKLDLNDTETVEWTIQNRNSLKYSLGLYSGALVALDSIKSLGVSVDVKTFDNRLDLQRTKEILQRENLGSYNAIFGPLDVLSLKEASTQAASYNLPVIAPVPAKSDISLGNVFFSYTPEETLREHLLKFISDKREDENIIIIADAKHRVVKDSILSKFPSAKLVTVKEEEENIGINRDKLEQQLSNETENWVFVESDNFKLISSVVSILNSFHNSVLEMEDPKAKKIRVRMFTTDKNNAFDNDVISSTHLSNLRFTYPSVYREAPSDAFERRYKAKYGVVPDRFAVRGFDVTFDLLLKLAYKNDLLDVSKFIGETQYSGSKFDYEKDISSGYFNKASYIMGYDNMYIKELE
;
A
#
# COMPACT_ATOMS: atom_id res chain seq x y z
N MET A 1 24.77 25.15 -49.38
CA MET A 1 23.75 24.21 -48.83
C MET A 1 24.20 22.73 -48.82
N GLY A 2 25.51 22.41 -48.91
CA GLY A 2 26.00 21.01 -48.96
C GLY A 2 26.77 20.52 -47.72
N ILE A 3 27.07 21.40 -46.76
CA ILE A 3 27.89 21.07 -45.58
C ILE A 3 27.02 20.79 -44.33
N ILE A 4 25.84 21.40 -44.26
CA ILE A 4 24.89 21.21 -43.13
C ILE A 4 24.17 19.85 -43.22
N MET A 5 23.99 19.31 -44.43
CA MET A 5 23.31 18.02 -44.66
C MET A 5 24.14 16.79 -44.22
N ARG A 6 25.48 16.90 -44.19
CA ARG A 6 26.38 15.78 -43.84
C ARG A 6 26.53 15.56 -42.33
N GLY A 7 26.29 16.57 -41.51
CA GLY A 7 26.30 16.46 -40.04
C GLY A 7 25.07 15.73 -39.50
N PHE A 8 23.90 16.04 -40.06
CA PHE A 8 22.63 15.43 -39.67
C PHE A 8 22.58 13.92 -39.95
N ILE A 9 23.15 13.48 -41.07
CA ILE A 9 23.20 12.05 -41.44
C ILE A 9 24.11 11.26 -40.49
N LYS A 10 25.22 11.84 -40.00
CA LYS A 10 26.10 11.16 -39.03
C LYS A 10 25.47 11.07 -37.63
N VAL A 11 24.78 12.11 -37.17
CA VAL A 11 24.08 12.08 -35.86
C VAL A 11 22.90 11.09 -35.91
N PHE A 12 22.15 11.03 -37.02
CA PHE A 12 21.07 10.07 -37.19
C PHE A 12 21.55 8.61 -37.31
N LEU A 13 22.68 8.36 -37.99
CA LEU A 13 23.32 7.03 -38.04
C LEU A 13 23.92 6.60 -36.70
N THR A 14 24.41 7.54 -35.87
CA THR A 14 24.97 7.20 -34.55
C THR A 14 23.84 6.93 -33.53
N VAL A 15 22.71 7.63 -33.63
CA VAL A 15 21.50 7.37 -32.84
C VAL A 15 20.79 6.06 -33.29
N CYS A 16 20.82 5.72 -34.58
CA CYS A 16 20.36 4.42 -35.08
C CYS A 16 21.31 3.25 -34.71
N PHE A 17 22.61 3.50 -34.54
CA PHE A 17 23.56 2.45 -34.12
C PHE A 17 23.53 2.20 -32.60
N CYS A 18 23.20 3.21 -31.79
CA CYS A 18 23.00 3.06 -30.34
C CYS A 18 21.63 2.47 -29.95
N THR A 19 20.68 2.35 -30.89
CA THR A 19 19.40 1.66 -30.69
C THR A 19 19.41 0.19 -31.13
N PHE A 20 20.55 -0.31 -31.64
CA PHE A 20 20.75 -1.72 -32.03
C PHE A 20 21.75 -2.49 -31.17
N LEU A 21 22.08 -1.99 -29.98
CA LEU A 21 22.63 -2.81 -28.89
C LEU A 21 21.49 -3.19 -27.96
N GLY A 22 20.67 -4.16 -28.42
CA GLY A 22 19.67 -4.78 -27.59
C GLY A 22 20.34 -5.35 -26.33
N CYS A 23 20.01 -4.77 -25.18
CA CYS A 23 20.11 -5.46 -23.91
C CYS A 23 19.39 -6.81 -24.06
N LYS A 24 20.14 -7.91 -24.16
CA LYS A 24 19.57 -9.21 -23.80
C LYS A 24 19.37 -9.18 -22.29
N ALA A 25 18.23 -8.67 -21.86
CA ALA A 25 17.68 -9.02 -20.57
C ALA A 25 17.59 -10.55 -20.55
N LEU A 26 18.39 -11.20 -19.71
CA LEU A 26 18.10 -12.56 -19.29
C LEU A 26 16.83 -12.48 -18.45
N GLY A 27 15.69 -12.40 -19.13
CA GLY A 27 14.39 -12.56 -18.51
C GLY A 27 14.35 -13.96 -17.91
N GLN A 28 14.16 -14.03 -16.59
CA GLN A 28 13.85 -15.28 -15.92
C GLN A 28 12.57 -15.81 -16.57
N LYS A 29 12.68 -16.91 -17.33
CA LYS A 29 11.51 -17.54 -17.94
C LYS A 29 10.71 -18.18 -16.82
N PHE A 30 9.42 -17.94 -16.76
CA PHE A 30 8.52 -18.59 -15.81
C PHE A 30 7.70 -19.64 -16.54
N THR A 31 7.38 -20.72 -15.86
CA THR A 31 6.41 -21.74 -16.28
C THR A 31 5.35 -21.87 -15.20
N THR A 32 4.16 -22.33 -15.55
CA THR A 32 3.08 -22.55 -14.58
C THR A 32 2.83 -24.03 -14.40
N HIS A 33 2.39 -24.43 -13.20
CA HIS A 33 2.07 -25.81 -12.87
C HIS A 33 0.76 -25.89 -12.10
N SER A 34 -0.22 -26.63 -12.63
CA SER A 34 -1.47 -26.91 -11.92
C SER A 34 -1.28 -28.10 -10.97
N VAL A 35 -1.52 -27.88 -9.68
CA VAL A 35 -1.34 -28.87 -8.61
C VAL A 35 -2.32 -30.02 -8.79
N LYS A 36 -1.79 -31.25 -8.91
CA LYS A 36 -2.55 -32.49 -8.99
C LYS A 36 -2.79 -33.10 -7.61
N GLN A 37 -3.71 -34.06 -7.56
CA GLN A 37 -4.03 -34.78 -6.32
C GLN A 37 -2.78 -35.44 -5.71
N ASN A 38 -2.55 -35.18 -4.42
CA ASN A 38 -1.40 -35.66 -3.62
C ASN A 38 -0.03 -35.03 -3.97
N GLU A 39 0.02 -33.95 -4.75
CA GLU A 39 1.27 -33.19 -4.93
C GLU A 39 1.53 -32.25 -3.75
N THR A 40 2.81 -32.06 -3.43
CA THR A 40 3.30 -31.16 -2.39
C THR A 40 4.21 -30.10 -3.00
N LEU A 41 4.39 -28.98 -2.32
CA LEU A 41 5.31 -27.92 -2.77
C LEU A 41 6.73 -28.48 -2.99
N TYR A 42 7.15 -29.43 -2.16
CA TYR A 42 8.40 -30.17 -2.30
C TYR A 42 8.45 -31.02 -3.58
N SER A 43 7.41 -31.81 -3.87
CA SER A 43 7.41 -32.66 -5.07
C SER A 43 7.42 -31.83 -6.35
N ILE A 44 6.76 -30.67 -6.33
CA ILE A 44 6.70 -29.73 -7.44
C ILE A 44 8.05 -28.99 -7.61
N ALA A 45 8.63 -28.43 -6.54
CA ALA A 45 9.94 -27.79 -6.57
C ALA A 45 11.01 -28.72 -7.17
N LYS A 46 10.99 -29.99 -6.76
CA LYS A 46 11.89 -31.02 -7.26
C LYS A 46 11.64 -31.36 -8.74
N GLN A 47 10.38 -31.39 -9.18
CA GLN A 47 10.02 -31.66 -10.58
C GLN A 47 10.59 -30.59 -11.53
N TYR A 48 10.64 -29.34 -11.09
CA TYR A 48 11.07 -28.20 -11.91
C TYR A 48 12.51 -27.75 -11.66
N GLY A 49 13.23 -28.39 -10.73
CA GLY A 49 14.63 -28.08 -10.44
C GLY A 49 14.83 -26.70 -9.79
N VAL A 50 13.89 -26.27 -8.95
CA VAL A 50 13.92 -25.00 -8.20
C VAL A 50 13.79 -25.27 -6.69
N SER A 51 14.08 -24.28 -5.85
CA SER A 51 13.83 -24.40 -4.41
C SER A 51 12.35 -24.15 -4.07
N GLN A 52 11.88 -24.66 -2.92
CA GLN A 52 10.54 -24.34 -2.43
C GLN A 52 10.42 -22.86 -2.13
N GLU A 53 11.48 -22.25 -1.61
CA GLU A 53 11.58 -20.81 -1.33
C GLU A 53 11.47 -19.98 -2.61
N GLU A 54 12.04 -20.46 -3.72
CA GLU A 54 11.89 -19.82 -5.03
C GLU A 54 10.46 -19.88 -5.53
N ILE A 55 9.75 -21.01 -5.35
CA ILE A 55 8.31 -21.07 -5.66
C ILE A 55 7.54 -20.12 -4.74
N LEU A 56 7.75 -20.15 -3.43
CA LEU A 56 7.04 -19.29 -2.47
C LEU A 56 7.28 -17.78 -2.72
N LYS A 57 8.47 -17.41 -3.20
CA LYS A 57 8.80 -16.02 -3.52
C LYS A 57 7.88 -15.42 -4.59
N TYR A 58 7.42 -16.25 -5.54
CA TYR A 58 6.55 -15.85 -6.64
C TYR A 58 5.08 -16.29 -6.45
N ASN A 59 4.76 -16.95 -5.33
CA ASN A 59 3.41 -17.36 -4.92
C ASN A 59 3.23 -17.02 -3.43
N LYS A 60 3.27 -15.71 -3.11
CA LYS A 60 3.40 -15.18 -1.73
C LYS A 60 2.20 -15.46 -0.82
N GLU A 61 1.08 -15.83 -1.41
CA GLU A 61 -0.16 -16.27 -0.78
C GLU A 61 -0.02 -17.66 -0.11
N LEU A 62 1.00 -18.44 -0.47
CA LEU A 62 1.31 -19.72 0.16
C LEU A 62 2.21 -19.50 1.38
N LYS A 63 1.73 -19.89 2.57
CA LYS A 63 2.56 -19.92 3.79
C LYS A 63 3.47 -21.13 3.77
N ASN A 64 4.69 -20.97 4.31
CA ASN A 64 5.65 -22.06 4.42
C ASN A 64 5.04 -23.21 5.24
N GLY A 65 4.79 -24.36 4.61
CA GLY A 65 4.14 -25.52 5.22
C GLY A 65 2.61 -25.63 5.06
N ALA A 66 1.95 -24.80 4.25
CA ALA A 66 0.52 -24.94 3.94
C ALA A 66 0.23 -26.17 3.03
N SER A 67 -0.94 -26.81 3.23
CA SER A 67 -1.42 -27.88 2.33
C SER A 67 -1.90 -27.28 1.01
N LEU A 68 -1.42 -27.79 -0.13
CA LEU A 68 -1.81 -27.29 -1.46
C LEU A 68 -3.19 -27.83 -1.85
N SER A 69 -4.06 -26.95 -2.35
CA SER A 69 -5.36 -27.33 -2.93
C SER A 69 -5.18 -27.85 -4.36
N ILE A 70 -5.98 -28.84 -4.73
CA ILE A 70 -6.00 -29.39 -6.10
C ILE A 70 -6.39 -28.27 -7.08
N ASN A 71 -5.76 -28.26 -8.26
CA ASN A 71 -5.91 -27.29 -9.35
C ASN A 71 -5.34 -25.88 -9.09
N THR A 72 -4.71 -25.62 -7.93
CA THR A 72 -3.97 -24.37 -7.74
C THR A 72 -2.87 -24.24 -8.80
N ILE A 73 -2.79 -23.11 -9.50
CA ILE A 73 -1.74 -22.86 -10.49
C ILE A 73 -0.58 -22.15 -9.80
N LEU A 74 0.58 -22.80 -9.78
CA LEU A 74 1.82 -22.25 -9.23
C LEU A 74 2.66 -21.63 -10.34
N VAL A 75 3.20 -20.45 -10.09
CA VAL A 75 4.23 -19.82 -10.91
C VAL A 75 5.60 -20.37 -10.51
N ILE A 76 6.28 -21.01 -11.45
CA ILE A 76 7.56 -21.66 -11.23
C ILE A 76 8.64 -21.00 -12.10
N PRO A 77 9.74 -20.49 -11.53
CA PRO A 77 10.83 -19.98 -12.33
C PRO A 77 11.51 -21.14 -13.09
N SER A 78 11.63 -21.05 -14.41
CA SER A 78 12.31 -22.06 -15.23
C SER A 78 13.83 -21.89 -15.10
N SER A 79 14.50 -22.85 -14.46
CA SER A 79 15.96 -22.96 -14.49
C SER A 79 16.38 -24.02 -15.50
N LYS A 80 17.04 -23.60 -16.59
CA LYS A 80 17.90 -24.48 -17.38
C LYS A 80 19.28 -23.83 -17.52
N GLY A 81 20.22 -24.33 -16.72
CA GLY A 81 21.59 -24.54 -17.16
C GLY A 81 22.68 -23.76 -16.44
N ALA A 82 23.38 -24.50 -15.57
CA ALA A 82 24.84 -24.55 -15.47
C ALA A 82 25.62 -23.26 -15.15
N VAL A 83 26.24 -23.33 -13.97
CA VAL A 83 27.58 -22.85 -13.66
C VAL A 83 28.49 -22.81 -14.90
N THR A 84 28.79 -21.61 -15.40
CA THR A 84 29.96 -21.36 -16.23
C THR A 84 30.76 -20.23 -15.63
N ASN A 85 31.92 -20.61 -15.10
CA ASN A 85 33.03 -19.73 -14.78
C ASN A 85 33.53 -19.03 -16.05
N THR A 86 33.60 -17.69 -16.01
CA THR A 86 34.62 -16.94 -16.74
C THR A 86 35.05 -15.74 -15.90
N ARG A 87 36.30 -15.77 -15.43
CA ARG A 87 36.97 -14.65 -14.75
C ARG A 87 37.28 -13.52 -15.74
N PRO A 88 37.29 -12.25 -15.32
CA PRO A 88 38.13 -11.23 -15.95
C PRO A 88 39.60 -11.51 -15.61
N ASN A 89 40.44 -11.49 -16.64
CA ASN A 89 41.89 -11.56 -16.52
C ASN A 89 42.41 -10.18 -16.12
N GLN A 90 42.92 -10.02 -14.89
CA GLN A 90 44.17 -9.31 -14.66
C GLN A 90 44.98 -10.04 -13.58
N LYS A 91 46.26 -10.26 -13.91
CA LYS A 91 47.34 -10.79 -13.08
C LYS A 91 47.39 -9.98 -11.77
N GLU A 92 47.56 -10.59 -10.60
CA GLU A 92 48.87 -10.99 -10.06
C GLU A 92 48.76 -12.02 -8.91
N LYS A 93 49.93 -12.57 -8.58
CA LYS A 93 50.22 -13.81 -7.83
C LYS A 93 49.87 -13.76 -6.33
N GLY A 94 49.55 -14.93 -5.76
CA GLY A 94 49.62 -15.18 -4.31
C GLY A 94 48.88 -16.45 -3.88
N GLN A 95 49.58 -17.37 -3.22
CA GLN A 95 49.21 -18.76 -2.90
C GLN A 95 48.61 -18.93 -1.47
N VAL A 96 47.77 -19.98 -1.30
CA VAL A 96 47.34 -20.71 -0.07
C VAL A 96 46.50 -19.90 0.95
N ALA A 97 45.33 -20.34 1.48
CA ALA A 97 44.98 -21.67 1.99
C ALA A 97 43.51 -22.08 1.77
N ASN A 98 43.32 -23.40 1.62
CA ASN A 98 42.14 -24.05 1.05
C ASN A 98 41.44 -24.99 2.07
N GLY A 99 41.48 -24.66 3.37
CA GLY A 99 40.99 -25.53 4.45
C GLY A 99 39.56 -25.26 4.93
N GLU A 100 39.16 -23.99 5.05
CA GLU A 100 37.97 -23.63 5.84
C GLU A 100 36.65 -23.72 5.06
N VAL A 101 36.70 -23.63 3.73
CA VAL A 101 35.50 -23.71 2.88
C VAL A 101 35.05 -25.16 2.68
N ALA A 102 35.97 -26.12 2.67
CA ALA A 102 35.63 -27.54 2.57
C ALA A 102 34.92 -28.06 3.84
N GLU A 103 35.32 -27.58 5.02
CA GLU A 103 34.66 -27.92 6.29
C GLU A 103 33.30 -27.23 6.48
N LEU A 104 33.10 -26.05 5.89
CA LEU A 104 31.81 -25.34 5.96
C LEU A 104 30.77 -26.00 5.03
N VAL A 105 31.19 -26.42 3.83
CA VAL A 105 30.30 -27.11 2.87
C VAL A 105 29.92 -28.51 3.38
N ASN A 106 30.86 -29.25 4.00
CA ASN A 106 30.55 -30.53 4.64
C ASN A 106 29.61 -30.38 5.86
N ARG A 107 29.73 -29.30 6.64
CA ARG A 107 28.78 -28.99 7.73
C ARG A 107 27.38 -28.66 7.21
N ILE A 108 27.27 -27.84 6.17
CA ILE A 108 25.98 -27.42 5.58
C ILE A 108 25.26 -28.60 4.92
N MET A 109 25.99 -29.52 4.28
CA MET A 109 25.40 -30.72 3.70
C MET A 109 24.97 -31.76 4.74
N ASN A 110 25.70 -31.91 5.86
CA ASN A 110 25.34 -32.86 6.92
C ASN A 110 24.14 -32.40 7.76
N ASP A 111 23.96 -31.09 7.98
CA ASP A 111 22.86 -30.56 8.81
C ASP A 111 21.48 -30.71 8.16
N SER A 112 21.43 -30.82 6.83
CA SER A 112 20.19 -30.92 6.04
C SER A 112 19.70 -32.36 5.81
N VAL A 113 20.42 -33.37 6.31
CA VAL A 113 20.14 -34.81 6.10
C VAL A 113 19.50 -35.47 7.34
N ALA A 114 19.42 -34.76 8.47
CA ALA A 114 18.96 -35.34 9.74
C ALA A 114 17.42 -35.51 9.91
N LYS A 115 16.59 -35.16 8.92
CA LYS A 115 15.11 -35.00 9.11
C LYS A 115 14.20 -35.79 8.17
N ARG A 116 14.62 -36.94 7.64
CA ARG A 116 13.73 -37.82 6.83
C ARG A 116 13.68 -39.22 7.43
N GLU A 117 12.48 -39.71 7.75
CA GLU A 117 12.27 -41.11 8.15
C GLU A 117 11.91 -41.95 6.91
N PRO A 118 12.51 -43.14 6.73
CA PRO A 118 12.24 -43.99 5.58
C PRO A 118 10.87 -44.67 5.70
N ILE A 119 10.16 -44.78 4.57
CA ILE A 119 8.86 -45.49 4.50
C ILE A 119 9.02 -47.02 4.40
N GLY A 120 10.26 -47.52 4.42
CA GLY A 120 10.62 -48.93 4.38
C GLY A 120 12.09 -49.14 4.03
N PHE A 121 12.56 -50.39 4.07
CA PHE A 121 13.94 -50.77 3.69
C PHE A 121 13.93 -51.84 2.60
N VAL A 122 14.93 -51.79 1.72
CA VAL A 122 15.24 -52.84 0.74
C VAL A 122 16.58 -53.45 1.11
N GLU A 123 16.65 -54.77 1.21
CA GLU A 123 17.94 -55.47 1.40
C GLU A 123 18.66 -55.63 0.06
N HIS A 124 19.91 -55.15 0.01
CA HIS A 124 20.76 -55.23 -1.17
C HIS A 124 21.99 -56.08 -0.85
N LYS A 125 22.22 -57.14 -1.64
CA LYS A 125 23.39 -58.00 -1.53
C LYS A 125 24.50 -57.51 -2.45
N VAL A 126 25.58 -57.03 -1.87
CA VAL A 126 26.74 -56.42 -2.56
C VAL A 126 27.39 -57.40 -3.53
N LYS A 127 27.47 -57.01 -4.80
CA LYS A 127 28.11 -57.76 -5.88
C LYS A 127 29.60 -57.42 -5.99
N LYS A 128 30.29 -58.20 -6.83
CA LYS A 128 31.73 -58.04 -7.08
C LYS A 128 32.02 -56.68 -7.73
N LYS A 129 32.80 -55.84 -7.03
CA LYS A 129 33.24 -54.48 -7.43
C LYS A 129 32.18 -53.36 -7.30
N GLU A 130 31.10 -53.58 -6.57
CA GLU A 130 30.19 -52.47 -6.20
C GLU A 130 30.79 -51.58 -5.10
N THR A 131 30.40 -50.31 -5.09
CA THR A 131 30.82 -49.31 -4.10
C THR A 131 29.58 -48.68 -3.44
N LEU A 132 29.73 -48.16 -2.22
CA LEU A 132 28.64 -47.45 -1.52
C LEU A 132 28.07 -46.32 -2.38
N TYR A 133 28.92 -45.55 -3.05
CA TYR A 133 28.52 -44.51 -4.01
C TYR A 133 27.64 -45.06 -5.15
N GLY A 134 28.04 -46.17 -5.76
CA GLY A 134 27.30 -46.79 -6.85
C GLY A 134 25.91 -47.25 -6.41
N ILE A 135 25.84 -47.87 -5.23
CA ILE A 135 24.59 -48.35 -4.63
C ILE A 135 23.71 -47.16 -4.21
N ALA A 136 24.27 -46.13 -3.57
CA ALA A 136 23.56 -44.91 -3.21
C ALA A 136 22.88 -44.26 -4.42
N LYS A 137 23.63 -44.15 -5.52
CA LYS A 137 23.14 -43.62 -6.79
C LYS A 137 22.05 -44.49 -7.42
N GLU A 138 22.19 -45.81 -7.37
CA GLU A 138 21.20 -46.76 -7.90
C GLU A 138 19.83 -46.63 -7.20
N TYR A 139 19.84 -46.49 -5.88
CA TYR A 139 18.60 -46.43 -5.08
C TYR A 139 18.10 -45.00 -4.80
N GLY A 140 18.80 -43.98 -5.32
CA GLY A 140 18.41 -42.58 -5.16
C GLY A 140 18.49 -42.07 -3.72
N VAL A 141 19.47 -42.57 -2.96
CA VAL A 141 19.78 -42.20 -1.57
C VAL A 141 21.24 -41.75 -1.43
N THR A 142 21.64 -41.22 -0.28
CA THR A 142 23.04 -40.84 -0.01
C THR A 142 23.82 -41.96 0.70
N GLU A 143 25.15 -41.94 0.61
CA GLU A 143 26.01 -42.91 1.29
C GLU A 143 25.86 -42.85 2.82
N GLU A 144 25.71 -41.65 3.38
CA GLU A 144 25.50 -41.47 4.82
C GLU A 144 24.13 -41.98 5.28
N GLU A 145 23.08 -41.86 4.45
CA GLU A 145 21.79 -42.49 4.72
C GLU A 145 21.87 -44.02 4.70
N ILE A 146 22.71 -44.61 3.85
CA ILE A 146 22.96 -46.06 3.85
C ILE A 146 23.74 -46.46 5.10
N LYS A 147 24.83 -45.76 5.45
CA LYS A 147 25.65 -46.09 6.63
C LYS A 147 24.87 -45.93 7.94
N LYS A 148 23.95 -44.97 8.03
CA LYS A 148 23.09 -44.76 9.20
C LYS A 148 22.32 -46.02 9.62
N TYR A 149 21.87 -46.82 8.65
CA TYR A 149 21.12 -48.05 8.90
C TYR A 149 21.96 -49.33 8.74
N ASN A 150 23.26 -49.18 8.49
CA ASN A 150 24.26 -50.24 8.36
C ASN A 150 25.55 -49.82 9.06
N THR A 151 25.47 -49.60 10.38
CA THR A 151 26.50 -48.93 11.18
C THR A 151 27.87 -49.63 11.13
N GLN A 152 27.91 -50.92 10.82
CA GLN A 152 29.17 -51.65 10.59
C GLN A 152 30.03 -51.05 9.47
N LEU A 153 29.42 -50.32 8.52
CA LEU A 153 30.10 -49.67 7.40
C LEU A 153 30.85 -48.38 7.80
N TYR A 154 30.75 -47.94 9.06
CA TYR A 154 31.62 -46.88 9.60
C TYR A 154 33.01 -47.40 9.98
N ALA A 155 33.13 -48.68 10.34
CA ALA A 155 34.37 -49.30 10.80
C ALA A 155 34.99 -50.27 9.78
N ALA A 156 34.21 -50.77 8.82
CA ALA A 156 34.66 -51.72 7.81
C ALA A 156 34.28 -51.26 6.39
N GLN A 157 35.15 -51.57 5.42
CA GLN A 157 34.85 -51.36 4.01
C GLN A 157 33.80 -52.35 3.51
N LEU A 158 33.06 -51.96 2.48
CA LEU A 158 32.01 -52.77 1.87
C LEU A 158 32.59 -54.05 1.23
N ASP A 159 32.22 -55.23 1.74
CA ASP A 159 32.72 -56.52 1.27
C ASP A 159 31.72 -57.27 0.37
N ARG A 160 32.23 -58.16 -0.49
CA ARG A 160 31.43 -58.95 -1.43
C ARG A 160 30.52 -59.92 -0.68
N LYS A 161 29.29 -60.06 -1.18
CA LYS A 161 28.21 -60.87 -0.58
C LYS A 161 27.65 -60.33 0.74
N MET A 162 28.14 -59.19 1.24
CA MET A 162 27.52 -58.48 2.37
C MET A 162 26.11 -58.03 1.99
N VAL A 163 25.15 -58.14 2.92
CA VAL A 163 23.78 -57.66 2.74
C VAL A 163 23.59 -56.38 3.53
N ILE A 164 23.15 -55.32 2.87
CA ILE A 164 22.98 -53.99 3.46
C ILE A 164 21.54 -53.48 3.27
N LYS A 165 21.03 -52.74 4.27
CA LYS A 165 19.68 -52.18 4.30
C LYS A 165 19.65 -50.80 3.65
N ILE A 166 18.94 -50.66 2.54
CA ILE A 166 18.82 -49.40 1.82
C ILE A 166 17.47 -48.74 2.17
N PRO A 167 17.44 -47.51 2.72
CA PRO A 167 16.19 -46.82 3.03
C PRO A 167 15.43 -46.45 1.75
N LYS A 168 14.11 -46.68 1.73
CA LYS A 168 13.24 -46.34 0.59
C LYS A 168 12.45 -45.07 0.91
N TYR A 169 12.45 -44.14 -0.04
CA TYR A 169 11.66 -42.91 0.02
C TYR A 169 10.72 -42.82 -1.19
N ARG A 170 9.52 -42.25 -1.03
CA ARG A 170 8.56 -42.05 -2.12
C ARG A 170 9.18 -41.15 -3.19
N THR A 171 9.29 -41.65 -4.43
CA THR A 171 9.82 -40.90 -5.58
C THR A 171 8.67 -40.56 -6.54
N PRO A 172 8.42 -39.27 -6.86
CA PRO A 172 7.47 -38.90 -7.91
C PRO A 172 8.11 -39.09 -9.30
N THR A 173 7.37 -39.70 -10.23
CA THR A 173 7.72 -39.77 -11.65
C THR A 173 7.25 -38.49 -12.36
N ALA A 174 8.09 -37.89 -13.20
CA ALA A 174 7.76 -36.66 -13.93
C ALA A 174 7.00 -36.94 -15.24
N PRO A 175 5.90 -36.23 -15.54
CA PRO A 175 5.45 -36.04 -16.91
C PRO A 175 6.00 -34.72 -17.49
N GLN A 176 6.38 -34.77 -18.78
CA GLN A 176 6.66 -33.61 -19.62
C GLN A 176 5.34 -32.88 -19.94
N ASN A 177 5.24 -31.57 -19.69
CA ASN A 177 4.16 -30.74 -20.20
C ASN A 177 4.73 -29.70 -21.17
N THR A 178 4.37 -29.83 -22.45
CA THR A 178 4.27 -28.74 -23.43
C THR A 178 2.89 -28.11 -23.30
N ILE A 179 2.81 -26.78 -23.43
CA ILE A 179 1.56 -25.99 -23.34
C ILE A 179 0.64 -26.37 -24.51
N ASP A 180 -0.59 -26.82 -24.21
CA ASP A 180 -1.65 -26.98 -25.20
C ASP A 180 -2.53 -25.71 -25.19
N ILE A 181 -2.72 -25.10 -26.36
CA ILE A 181 -3.47 -23.83 -26.51
C ILE A 181 -4.98 -24.06 -26.30
N GLY A 182 -5.43 -25.31 -26.28
CA GLY A 182 -6.82 -25.71 -26.00
C GLY A 182 -7.30 -25.50 -24.56
N ASP A 183 -6.41 -25.19 -23.62
CA ASP A 183 -6.71 -25.06 -22.18
C ASP A 183 -7.14 -23.64 -21.75
N PHE A 184 -7.21 -22.68 -22.67
CA PHE A 184 -7.53 -21.28 -22.39
C PHE A 184 -8.70 -20.76 -23.23
N GLU A 185 -9.42 -19.77 -22.69
CA GLU A 185 -10.52 -19.06 -23.35
C GLU A 185 -10.37 -17.54 -23.21
N LYS A 186 -11.05 -16.81 -24.11
CA LYS A 186 -11.15 -15.36 -24.04
C LYS A 186 -12.40 -14.96 -23.27
N TYR A 187 -12.26 -14.04 -22.32
CA TYR A 187 -13.32 -13.50 -21.49
C TYR A 187 -13.43 -11.99 -21.67
N ILE A 188 -14.64 -11.48 -21.91
CA ILE A 188 -14.91 -10.05 -22.03
C ILE A 188 -15.36 -9.53 -20.66
N VAL A 189 -14.66 -8.51 -20.16
CA VAL A 189 -14.93 -7.91 -18.86
C VAL A 189 -16.30 -7.24 -18.85
N ALA A 190 -17.19 -7.69 -17.97
CA ALA A 190 -18.50 -7.09 -17.79
C ALA A 190 -18.42 -5.80 -16.95
N PRO A 191 -19.42 -4.89 -17.05
CA PRO A 191 -19.46 -3.70 -16.23
C PRO A 191 -19.34 -4.02 -14.73
N LYS A 192 -18.51 -3.24 -14.03
CA LYS A 192 -18.22 -3.34 -12.58
C LYS A 192 -17.46 -4.60 -12.14
N GLU A 193 -16.98 -5.45 -13.06
CA GLU A 193 -16.08 -6.55 -12.69
C GLU A 193 -14.66 -6.05 -12.42
N THR A 194 -14.03 -6.64 -11.40
CA THR A 194 -12.64 -6.38 -11.01
C THR A 194 -11.75 -7.59 -11.34
N ARG A 195 -10.44 -7.36 -11.45
CA ARG A 195 -9.46 -8.45 -11.64
C ARG A 195 -9.59 -9.55 -10.59
N TRP A 196 -9.90 -9.18 -9.35
CA TRP A 196 -10.13 -10.13 -8.27
C TRP A 196 -11.41 -10.95 -8.49
N SER A 197 -12.53 -10.32 -8.83
CA SER A 197 -13.80 -11.05 -9.07
C SER A 197 -13.69 -12.05 -10.22
N ILE A 198 -12.94 -11.71 -11.27
CA ILE A 198 -12.71 -12.58 -12.43
C ILE A 198 -11.72 -13.69 -12.07
N ALA A 199 -10.61 -13.37 -11.39
CA ALA A 199 -9.61 -14.36 -10.99
C ALA A 199 -10.23 -15.43 -10.08
N HIS A 200 -11.07 -14.99 -9.14
CA HIS A 200 -11.81 -15.87 -8.24
C HIS A 200 -12.82 -16.76 -8.98
N LYS A 201 -13.61 -16.18 -9.91
CA LYS A 201 -14.56 -16.92 -10.76
C LYS A 201 -13.89 -18.05 -11.55
N TYR A 202 -12.65 -17.85 -11.97
CA TYR A 202 -11.86 -18.81 -12.74
C TYR A 202 -10.89 -19.65 -11.91
N GLY A 203 -10.89 -19.50 -10.58
CA GLY A 203 -10.02 -20.26 -9.68
C GLY A 203 -8.52 -20.01 -9.88
N ILE A 204 -8.13 -18.83 -10.40
CA ILE A 204 -6.73 -18.45 -10.62
C ILE A 204 -6.30 -17.31 -9.70
N THR A 205 -4.99 -17.15 -9.52
CA THR A 205 -4.44 -16.00 -8.79
C THR A 205 -4.38 -14.75 -9.68
N ILE A 206 -4.40 -13.57 -9.07
CA ILE A 206 -4.22 -12.30 -9.80
C ILE A 206 -2.85 -12.27 -10.50
N ASP A 207 -1.81 -12.79 -9.85
CA ASP A 207 -0.48 -12.89 -10.46
C ASP A 207 -0.49 -13.83 -11.69
N SER A 208 -1.22 -14.95 -11.62
CA SER A 208 -1.43 -15.82 -12.79
C SER A 208 -2.19 -15.11 -13.90
N MET A 209 -3.22 -14.34 -13.57
CA MET A 209 -3.98 -13.52 -14.52
C MET A 209 -3.09 -12.47 -15.20
N LEU A 210 -2.21 -11.80 -14.47
CA LEU A 210 -1.26 -10.81 -14.99
C LEU A 210 -0.19 -11.44 -15.89
N VAL A 211 0.19 -12.68 -15.62
CA VAL A 211 1.10 -13.45 -16.49
C VAL A 211 0.40 -13.87 -17.78
N LEU A 212 -0.86 -14.30 -17.71
CA LEU A 212 -1.67 -14.65 -18.88
C LEU A 212 -2.05 -13.43 -19.72
N ASN A 213 -2.11 -12.24 -19.10
CA ASN A 213 -2.49 -10.99 -19.73
C ASN A 213 -1.43 -9.90 -19.53
N PRO A 214 -0.25 -10.00 -20.19
CA PRO A 214 0.89 -9.11 -19.94
C PRO A 214 0.64 -7.63 -20.26
N SER A 215 -0.43 -7.33 -21.01
CA SER A 215 -0.89 -5.96 -21.31
C SER A 215 -1.56 -5.28 -20.11
N LEU A 216 -1.95 -6.03 -19.08
CA LEU A 216 -2.48 -5.47 -17.85
C LEU A 216 -1.38 -4.81 -17.02
N SER A 217 -1.69 -3.63 -16.47
CA SER A 217 -0.77 -2.93 -15.58
C SER A 217 -0.51 -3.73 -14.31
N LYS A 218 0.75 -3.94 -13.94
CA LYS A 218 1.16 -4.58 -12.67
C LYS A 218 0.99 -3.67 -11.45
N THR A 219 0.70 -2.39 -11.66
CA THR A 219 0.64 -1.35 -10.62
C THR A 219 -0.75 -0.75 -10.43
N SER A 220 -1.68 -0.98 -11.37
CA SER A 220 -3.06 -0.52 -11.29
C SER A 220 -4.02 -1.70 -11.30
N ASN A 221 -5.03 -1.69 -10.44
CA ASN A 221 -6.09 -2.71 -10.39
C ASN A 221 -7.25 -2.43 -11.35
N TYR A 222 -7.19 -1.30 -12.07
CA TYR A 222 -8.23 -0.90 -13.02
C TYR A 222 -8.34 -1.90 -14.17
N LEU A 223 -9.59 -2.19 -14.56
CA LEU A 223 -9.95 -3.08 -15.64
C LEU A 223 -11.10 -2.41 -16.40
N GLN A 224 -10.89 -2.13 -17.68
CA GLN A 224 -11.88 -1.44 -18.50
C GLN A 224 -13.00 -2.40 -18.90
N GLU A 225 -14.25 -1.92 -18.90
CA GLU A 225 -15.38 -2.65 -19.45
C GLU A 225 -15.14 -2.97 -20.94
N GLY A 226 -15.49 -4.19 -21.36
CA GLY A 226 -15.29 -4.67 -22.72
C GLY A 226 -13.84 -5.11 -23.03
N TYR A 227 -12.92 -5.07 -22.06
CA TYR A 227 -11.56 -5.55 -22.24
C TYR A 227 -11.52 -7.08 -22.38
N GLU A 228 -10.73 -7.60 -23.31
CA GLU A 228 -10.55 -9.05 -23.51
C GLU A 228 -9.42 -9.60 -22.61
N LEU A 229 -9.73 -10.64 -21.85
CA LEU A 229 -8.78 -11.38 -21.01
C LEU A 229 -8.62 -12.82 -21.47
N LEU A 230 -7.41 -13.34 -21.42
CA LEU A 230 -7.08 -14.75 -21.59
C LEU A 230 -7.09 -15.44 -20.22
N LEU A 231 -7.98 -16.42 -20.03
CA LEU A 231 -8.20 -17.15 -18.77
C LEU A 231 -8.22 -18.67 -19.05
N PRO A 232 -7.93 -19.54 -18.07
CA PRO A 232 -8.02 -20.97 -18.28
C PRO A 232 -9.48 -21.44 -18.42
N ARG A 233 -9.71 -22.47 -19.23
CA ARG A 233 -11.02 -23.12 -19.32
C ARG A 233 -11.34 -23.84 -18.03
N ILE A 234 -12.55 -23.62 -17.52
CA ILE A 234 -13.08 -24.36 -16.37
C ILE A 234 -13.40 -25.79 -16.85
N ALA A 235 -12.83 -26.81 -16.20
CA ALA A 235 -13.05 -28.20 -16.57
C ALA A 235 -14.54 -28.58 -16.39
N GLY A 236 -15.20 -28.88 -17.51
CA GLY A 236 -16.65 -29.14 -17.58
C GLY A 236 -17.39 -28.30 -18.64
N SER A 237 -16.75 -27.26 -19.17
CA SER A 237 -17.30 -26.41 -20.24
C SER A 237 -16.86 -26.92 -21.62
N THR A 238 -17.62 -27.82 -22.24
CA THR A 238 -17.36 -28.22 -23.64
C THR A 238 -18.24 -27.42 -24.60
N VAL A 239 -17.58 -26.57 -25.40
CA VAL A 239 -17.92 -26.11 -26.77
C VAL A 239 -19.21 -25.29 -26.95
N GLU A 240 -19.13 -24.30 -27.83
CA GLU A 240 -20.15 -23.29 -28.17
C GLU A 240 -21.57 -23.86 -28.41
N ASN A 241 -22.55 -23.11 -27.87
CA ASN A 241 -23.99 -23.18 -28.16
C ASN A 241 -24.78 -24.40 -27.65
N GLN A 242 -24.74 -24.68 -26.35
CA GLN A 242 -25.84 -25.34 -25.65
C GLN A 242 -26.18 -24.60 -24.35
N GLU A 243 -27.44 -24.17 -24.20
CA GLU A 243 -27.99 -23.80 -22.91
C GLU A 243 -28.09 -25.07 -22.03
N THR A 244 -27.06 -25.35 -21.24
CA THR A 244 -27.12 -26.39 -20.22
C THR A 244 -27.77 -25.82 -18.96
N GLN A 245 -29.00 -26.27 -18.67
CA GLN A 245 -29.63 -26.06 -17.37
C GLN A 245 -28.80 -26.81 -16.31
N LEU A 246 -28.22 -26.06 -15.37
CA LEU A 246 -27.50 -26.61 -14.21
C LEU A 246 -28.49 -27.40 -13.34
N PHE A 247 -28.04 -28.50 -12.73
CA PHE A 247 -28.85 -29.29 -11.81
C PHE A 247 -28.05 -29.70 -10.57
N THR A 248 -28.72 -29.70 -9.42
CA THR A 248 -28.20 -30.22 -8.14
C THR A 248 -28.72 -31.63 -7.90
N SER A 249 -27.88 -32.52 -7.37
CA SER A 249 -28.27 -33.87 -6.98
C SER A 249 -28.84 -33.88 -5.56
N TYR A 250 -30.05 -34.39 -5.38
CA TYR A 250 -30.80 -34.45 -4.12
C TYR A 250 -31.20 -35.89 -3.79
N THR A 251 -30.89 -36.36 -2.58
CA THR A 251 -31.32 -37.69 -2.11
C THR A 251 -32.68 -37.58 -1.44
N VAL A 252 -33.67 -38.29 -1.96
CA VAL A 252 -35.07 -38.25 -1.53
C VAL A 252 -35.22 -38.83 -0.11
N PRO A 253 -35.56 -38.03 0.92
CA PRO A 253 -35.76 -38.52 2.28
C PRO A 253 -37.14 -39.21 2.46
N PRO A 254 -37.37 -39.90 3.59
CA PRO A 254 -38.65 -40.53 3.90
C PRO A 254 -39.83 -39.55 3.79
N LYS A 255 -40.93 -39.99 3.16
CA LYS A 255 -42.18 -39.23 2.94
C LYS A 255 -42.06 -38.01 2.01
N MET A 256 -41.00 -37.90 1.21
CA MET A 256 -40.89 -36.88 0.16
C MET A 256 -41.73 -37.25 -1.07
N ASN A 257 -42.42 -36.28 -1.68
CA ASN A 257 -43.21 -36.46 -2.90
C ASN A 257 -43.12 -35.22 -3.80
N PHE A 258 -43.61 -35.31 -5.04
CA PHE A 258 -43.51 -34.21 -6.01
C PHE A 258 -44.11 -32.89 -5.52
N TYR A 259 -45.24 -32.94 -4.80
CA TYR A 259 -45.86 -31.75 -4.24
C TYR A 259 -44.97 -31.03 -3.22
N ARG A 260 -44.24 -31.79 -2.39
CA ARG A 260 -43.27 -31.21 -1.45
C ARG A 260 -42.03 -30.66 -2.16
N LEU A 261 -41.53 -31.37 -3.19
CA LEU A 261 -40.43 -30.87 -4.02
C LEU A 261 -40.79 -29.53 -4.69
N GLU A 262 -42.01 -29.40 -5.20
CA GLU A 262 -42.49 -28.16 -5.81
C GLU A 262 -42.62 -27.04 -4.77
N LYS A 263 -43.10 -27.33 -3.56
CA LYS A 263 -43.22 -26.33 -2.50
C LYS A 263 -41.87 -25.88 -1.93
N GLU A 264 -40.90 -26.79 -1.83
CA GLU A 264 -39.60 -26.54 -1.18
C GLU A 264 -38.54 -26.00 -2.14
N PHE A 265 -38.53 -26.48 -3.39
CA PHE A 265 -37.54 -26.09 -4.40
C PHE A 265 -38.15 -25.29 -5.57
N GLY A 266 -39.48 -25.10 -5.60
CA GLY A 266 -40.15 -24.35 -6.67
C GLY A 266 -40.18 -25.07 -8.02
N VAL A 267 -39.81 -26.35 -8.06
CA VAL A 267 -39.64 -27.15 -9.29
C VAL A 267 -40.90 -27.93 -9.62
N LYS A 268 -41.35 -27.88 -10.87
CA LYS A 268 -42.57 -28.59 -11.26
C LYS A 268 -42.31 -30.09 -11.44
N SER A 269 -43.33 -30.89 -11.14
CA SER A 269 -43.23 -32.35 -11.19
C SER A 269 -42.82 -32.91 -12.56
N ASP A 270 -43.31 -32.31 -13.65
CA ASP A 270 -42.97 -32.67 -15.03
C ASP A 270 -41.49 -32.40 -15.36
N GLU A 271 -40.94 -31.31 -14.84
CA GLU A 271 -39.54 -30.94 -14.99
C GLU A 271 -38.59 -31.87 -14.21
N VAL A 272 -38.98 -32.28 -13.00
CA VAL A 272 -38.24 -33.28 -12.22
C VAL A 272 -38.25 -34.65 -12.90
N VAL A 273 -39.38 -35.08 -13.46
CA VAL A 273 -39.49 -36.35 -14.19
C VAL A 273 -38.68 -36.31 -15.49
N ARG A 274 -38.66 -35.17 -16.20
CA ARG A 274 -37.87 -34.97 -17.42
C ARG A 274 -36.37 -35.11 -17.16
N LEU A 275 -35.89 -34.61 -16.03
CA LEU A 275 -34.47 -34.69 -15.64
C LEU A 275 -34.07 -36.03 -15.03
N ASN A 276 -35.05 -36.85 -14.64
CA ASN A 276 -34.87 -38.14 -13.96
C ASN A 276 -35.85 -39.19 -14.51
N PRO A 277 -35.70 -39.63 -15.77
CA PRO A 277 -36.63 -40.55 -16.42
C PRO A 277 -36.79 -41.90 -15.69
N GLU A 278 -35.77 -42.31 -14.91
CA GLU A 278 -35.80 -43.51 -14.05
C GLU A 278 -36.93 -43.50 -12.98
N ILE A 279 -37.50 -42.32 -12.68
CA ILE A 279 -38.67 -42.19 -11.81
C ILE A 279 -39.87 -42.93 -12.42
N THR A 280 -40.07 -42.80 -13.73
CA THR A 280 -41.19 -43.42 -14.44
C THR A 280 -41.00 -44.94 -14.52
N GLU A 281 -39.78 -45.39 -14.77
CA GLU A 281 -39.43 -46.83 -14.83
C GLU A 281 -39.61 -47.55 -13.48
N ARG A 282 -39.47 -46.83 -12.36
CA ARG A 282 -39.58 -47.39 -11.00
C ARG A 282 -40.96 -47.21 -10.37
N GLY A 283 -41.93 -46.66 -11.10
CA GLY A 283 -43.31 -46.46 -10.66
C GLY A 283 -43.51 -45.28 -9.70
N GLY A 284 -42.66 -44.25 -9.79
CA GLY A 284 -42.75 -43.02 -8.99
C GLY A 284 -41.54 -42.75 -8.09
N LEU A 285 -41.56 -41.61 -7.40
CA LEU A 285 -40.49 -41.16 -6.52
C LEU A 285 -40.40 -42.03 -5.26
N LYS A 286 -39.23 -42.61 -4.98
CA LYS A 286 -39.00 -43.50 -3.82
C LYS A 286 -37.95 -42.94 -2.87
N GLU A 287 -38.09 -43.25 -1.58
CA GLU A 287 -37.13 -42.91 -0.54
C GLU A 287 -35.74 -43.49 -0.85
N GLY A 288 -34.69 -42.70 -0.60
CA GLY A 288 -33.29 -43.05 -0.87
C GLY A 288 -32.85 -42.84 -2.33
N MET A 289 -33.76 -42.46 -3.23
CA MET A 289 -33.44 -42.18 -4.62
C MET A 289 -32.64 -40.87 -4.76
N VAL A 290 -31.58 -40.84 -5.55
CA VAL A 290 -30.86 -39.59 -5.89
C VAL A 290 -31.45 -39.05 -7.18
N ILE A 291 -32.05 -37.86 -7.11
CA ILE A 291 -32.67 -37.16 -8.24
C ILE A 291 -31.95 -35.85 -8.54
N ARG A 292 -31.97 -35.42 -9.80
CA ARG A 292 -31.44 -34.17 -10.32
C ARG A 292 -32.54 -33.11 -10.34
N LEU A 293 -32.34 -32.03 -9.60
CA LEU A 293 -33.26 -30.88 -9.57
C LEU A 293 -32.63 -29.70 -10.32
N PRO A 294 -33.36 -28.96 -11.16
CA PRO A 294 -32.82 -27.82 -11.89
C PRO A 294 -32.45 -26.69 -10.92
N GLU A 295 -31.26 -26.13 -11.10
CA GLU A 295 -30.76 -25.01 -10.30
C GLU A 295 -31.31 -23.71 -10.89
N ARG A 296 -32.31 -23.13 -10.22
CA ARG A 296 -32.78 -21.78 -10.58
C ARG A 296 -31.71 -20.78 -10.20
N ARG A 297 -31.13 -20.13 -11.20
CA ARG A 297 -30.36 -18.90 -10.98
C ARG A 297 -31.27 -17.88 -10.32
N LEU A 298 -30.93 -17.48 -9.09
CA LEU A 298 -31.36 -16.18 -8.60
C LEU A 298 -30.64 -15.16 -9.48
N ASP A 299 -31.39 -14.30 -10.15
CA ASP A 299 -30.82 -13.17 -10.87
C ASP A 299 -29.88 -12.42 -9.92
N PRO A 300 -28.60 -12.20 -10.28
CA PRO A 300 -27.75 -11.30 -9.55
C PRO A 300 -28.28 -9.88 -9.78
N GLY A 301 -29.28 -9.51 -8.99
CA GLY A 301 -29.66 -8.12 -8.81
C GLY A 301 -28.40 -7.33 -8.47
N GLU A 302 -28.21 -6.23 -9.21
CA GLU A 302 -27.15 -5.24 -9.11
C GLU A 302 -26.30 -5.37 -7.84
N ILE A 303 -25.11 -5.97 -7.96
CA ILE A 303 -24.09 -5.80 -6.93
C ILE A 303 -23.60 -4.36 -7.05
N ASN A 304 -24.30 -3.47 -6.34
CA ASN A 304 -23.82 -2.15 -6.06
C ASN A 304 -22.64 -2.28 -5.09
N THR A 305 -21.42 -2.24 -5.62
CA THR A 305 -20.17 -2.26 -4.86
C THR A 305 -19.92 -0.97 -4.08
N ASP A 306 -20.73 0.07 -4.27
CA ASP A 306 -20.51 1.37 -3.62
C ASP A 306 -20.86 1.36 -2.13
N ASN A 307 -21.69 0.39 -1.70
CA ASN A 307 -22.25 0.30 -0.35
C ASN A 307 -21.59 -0.75 0.55
N TYR A 308 -20.59 -1.49 0.06
CA TYR A 308 -19.95 -2.57 0.80
C TYR A 308 -18.43 -2.42 0.82
N ILE A 309 -17.84 -2.97 1.87
CA ILE A 309 -16.40 -3.10 2.09
C ILE A 309 -16.10 -4.56 2.47
N PHE A 310 -14.84 -4.95 2.48
CA PHE A 310 -14.42 -6.34 2.64
C PHE A 310 -13.38 -6.47 3.76
N TYR A 311 -13.50 -7.46 4.66
CA TYR A 311 -12.62 -7.64 5.81
C TYR A 311 -11.94 -9.01 5.80
N GLU A 312 -10.61 -9.08 5.82
CA GLU A 312 -9.89 -10.34 5.95
C GLU A 312 -9.82 -10.80 7.42
N VAL A 313 -10.33 -11.99 7.69
CA VAL A 313 -10.33 -12.63 9.01
C VAL A 313 -8.90 -12.98 9.41
N LYS A 314 -8.40 -12.34 10.47
CA LYS A 314 -7.06 -12.58 11.00
C LYS A 314 -6.96 -13.92 11.76
N PRO A 315 -5.76 -14.52 11.87
CA PRO A 315 -5.55 -15.72 12.70
C PRO A 315 -6.05 -15.54 14.14
N LYS A 316 -6.67 -16.59 14.69
CA LYS A 316 -7.21 -16.64 16.08
C LYS A 316 -8.39 -15.68 16.37
N GLN A 317 -9.02 -15.11 15.35
CA GLN A 317 -10.31 -14.43 15.50
C GLN A 317 -11.45 -15.46 15.66
N ASN A 318 -12.50 -15.05 16.38
CA ASN A 318 -13.68 -15.87 16.59
C ASN A 318 -14.94 -15.02 16.39
N GLU A 319 -16.06 -15.69 16.18
CA GLU A 319 -17.39 -15.09 15.97
C GLU A 319 -17.68 -13.95 16.93
N PHE A 320 -17.55 -14.18 18.24
CA PHE A 320 -17.83 -13.19 19.27
C PHE A 320 -16.98 -11.92 19.16
N ARG A 321 -15.69 -12.06 18.78
CA ARG A 321 -14.83 -10.89 18.54
C ARG A 321 -15.21 -10.14 17.28
N LEU A 322 -15.69 -10.82 16.23
CA LEU A 322 -16.07 -10.16 14.98
C LEU A 322 -17.40 -9.42 15.10
N THR A 323 -18.42 -10.04 15.70
CA THR A 323 -19.75 -9.40 15.87
C THR A 323 -19.67 -8.17 16.77
N ARG A 324 -18.94 -8.26 17.89
CA ARG A 324 -18.68 -7.11 18.77
C ARG A 324 -17.87 -5.99 18.09
N LYS A 325 -17.00 -6.38 17.16
CA LYS A 325 -16.10 -5.47 16.43
C LYS A 325 -16.78 -4.75 15.27
N PHE A 326 -17.73 -5.39 14.61
CA PHE A 326 -18.50 -4.78 13.52
C PHE A 326 -19.82 -4.16 13.99
N GLY A 327 -20.19 -4.35 15.26
CA GLY A 327 -21.46 -3.83 15.78
C GLY A 327 -22.68 -4.50 15.15
N MET A 328 -22.54 -5.73 14.65
CA MET A 328 -23.61 -6.48 13.98
C MET A 328 -23.72 -7.90 14.54
N SER A 329 -24.91 -8.47 14.44
CA SER A 329 -25.17 -9.84 14.87
C SER A 329 -24.50 -10.85 13.93
N TRP A 330 -24.28 -12.07 14.43
CA TRP A 330 -23.74 -13.16 13.62
C TRP A 330 -24.69 -13.53 12.47
N GLU A 331 -25.99 -13.44 12.70
CA GLU A 331 -27.02 -13.71 11.70
C GLU A 331 -26.97 -12.71 10.55
N GLU A 332 -26.84 -11.41 10.84
CA GLU A 332 -26.65 -10.37 9.82
C GLU A 332 -25.35 -10.56 9.05
N LEU A 333 -24.28 -10.97 9.73
CA LEU A 333 -22.99 -11.25 9.09
C LEU A 333 -23.07 -12.47 8.16
N ILE A 334 -23.78 -13.53 8.54
CA ILE A 334 -24.07 -14.70 7.68
C ILE A 334 -24.97 -14.33 6.50
N GLN A 335 -25.93 -13.44 6.69
CA GLN A 335 -26.79 -12.98 5.59
C GLN A 335 -25.97 -12.29 4.49
N LEU A 336 -24.94 -11.55 4.88
CA LEU A 336 -24.01 -10.91 3.95
C LEU A 336 -22.94 -11.87 3.40
N ASN A 337 -22.61 -12.92 4.16
CA ASN A 337 -21.53 -13.88 3.89
C ASN A 337 -22.03 -15.31 4.13
N PRO A 338 -22.84 -15.89 3.22
CA PRO A 338 -23.45 -17.20 3.41
C PRO A 338 -22.45 -18.34 3.69
N GLU A 339 -21.22 -18.21 3.21
CA GLU A 339 -20.09 -19.13 3.44
C GLU A 339 -19.67 -19.25 4.91
N LEU A 340 -20.06 -18.31 5.77
CA LEU A 340 -19.83 -18.40 7.21
C LEU A 340 -20.58 -19.56 7.89
N ARG A 341 -21.59 -20.12 7.22
CA ARG A 341 -22.29 -21.34 7.68
C ARG A 341 -21.35 -22.54 7.80
N ASP A 342 -20.28 -22.58 7.02
CA ASP A 342 -19.26 -23.64 7.04
C ASP A 342 -18.13 -23.38 8.06
N GLY A 343 -18.27 -22.31 8.86
CA GLY A 343 -17.36 -21.92 9.91
C GLY A 343 -16.33 -20.86 9.49
N LEU A 344 -15.93 -20.05 10.47
CA LEU A 344 -14.98 -18.96 10.29
C LEU A 344 -13.54 -19.48 10.11
N LYS A 345 -12.89 -19.12 8.99
CA LYS A 345 -11.49 -19.50 8.69
C LYS A 345 -10.60 -18.26 8.59
N ALA A 346 -9.37 -18.36 9.10
CA ALA A 346 -8.39 -17.30 8.93
C ALA A 346 -8.05 -17.12 7.43
N GLY A 347 -8.03 -15.88 6.95
CA GLY A 347 -7.87 -15.52 5.55
C GLY A 347 -9.19 -15.44 4.77
N MET A 348 -10.33 -15.77 5.38
CA MET A 348 -11.65 -15.54 4.78
C MET A 348 -11.93 -14.04 4.66
N VAL A 349 -12.53 -13.59 3.57
CA VAL A 349 -12.84 -12.18 3.34
C VAL A 349 -14.34 -11.96 3.48
N LEU A 350 -14.74 -11.13 4.44
CA LEU A 350 -16.13 -10.87 4.80
C LEU A 350 -16.61 -9.57 4.17
N LYS A 351 -17.71 -9.61 3.45
CA LYS A 351 -18.50 -8.46 3.01
C LYS A 351 -19.20 -7.81 4.20
N LEU A 352 -18.98 -6.50 4.35
CA LEU A 352 -19.54 -5.65 5.39
C LEU A 352 -20.20 -4.42 4.76
N PRO A 353 -21.24 -3.84 5.35
CA PRO A 353 -21.86 -2.62 4.84
C PRO A 353 -21.06 -1.37 5.27
N LYS A 354 -20.89 -0.42 4.35
CA LYS A 354 -20.01 0.76 4.51
C LYS A 354 -20.44 1.75 5.61
N ASN A 355 -21.71 1.69 6.03
CA ASN A 355 -22.29 2.57 7.04
C ASN A 355 -22.16 2.06 8.49
N GLN A 356 -21.64 0.85 8.73
CA GLN A 356 -21.50 0.25 10.07
C GLN A 356 -20.03 0.08 10.50
N VAL A 357 -19.14 0.82 9.86
CA VAL A 357 -17.70 0.72 10.05
C VAL A 357 -17.28 1.68 11.14
N GLY A 358 -16.91 1.16 12.31
CA GLY A 358 -16.27 1.93 13.37
C GLY A 358 -14.84 2.39 12.99
N ASP A 359 -13.88 2.23 13.91
CA ASP A 359 -12.47 2.67 13.80
C ASP A 359 -11.61 1.96 12.73
N PHE A 360 -12.13 1.72 11.53
CA PHE A 360 -11.38 1.04 10.46
C PHE A 360 -10.93 1.99 9.36
N GLU A 361 -9.86 1.59 8.68
CA GLU A 361 -9.44 2.22 7.42
C GLU A 361 -9.84 1.34 6.25
N VAL A 362 -10.41 1.96 5.21
CA VAL A 362 -10.76 1.31 3.96
C VAL A 362 -9.67 1.60 2.94
N ARG A 363 -8.83 0.60 2.63
CA ARG A 363 -7.84 0.66 1.55
C ARG A 363 -8.22 -0.35 0.47
N ASN A 364 -8.44 0.11 -0.77
CA ASN A 364 -8.83 -0.77 -1.90
C ASN A 364 -10.07 -1.65 -1.61
N SER A 365 -11.06 -1.10 -0.90
CA SER A 365 -12.25 -1.83 -0.40
C SER A 365 -11.96 -2.88 0.68
N LEU A 366 -10.71 -3.04 1.13
CA LEU A 366 -10.33 -3.86 2.28
C LEU A 366 -10.29 -3.02 3.57
N VAL A 367 -10.95 -3.52 4.60
CA VAL A 367 -11.01 -2.98 5.95
C VAL A 367 -9.81 -3.52 6.73
N LEU A 368 -8.85 -2.64 7.00
CA LEU A 368 -7.71 -2.96 7.86
C LEU A 368 -8.00 -2.46 9.28
N ASP A 369 -7.58 -3.23 10.28
CA ASP A 369 -7.57 -2.73 11.66
C ASP A 369 -6.62 -1.54 11.74
N LYS A 370 -7.07 -0.41 12.29
CA LYS A 370 -6.15 0.67 12.66
C LYS A 370 -5.11 0.09 13.61
N ILE A 371 -3.85 0.07 13.18
CA ILE A 371 -2.72 -0.37 14.01
C ILE A 371 -2.49 0.74 15.04
N ASN A 372 -2.84 0.48 16.30
CA ASN A 372 -2.38 1.34 17.37
C ASN A 372 -0.89 1.08 17.62
N LEU A 373 -0.06 1.97 17.10
CA LEU A 373 1.39 1.91 17.23
C LEU A 373 1.85 1.82 18.68
N LEU A 374 1.16 2.49 19.61
CA LEU A 374 1.51 2.50 21.04
C LEU A 374 1.34 1.12 21.69
N ASP A 375 0.32 0.37 21.28
CA ASP A 375 0.00 -0.95 21.84
C ASP A 375 0.88 -2.07 21.26
N SER A 376 1.58 -1.78 20.16
CA SER A 376 2.35 -2.76 19.37
C SER A 376 3.86 -2.48 19.37
N ILE A 377 4.34 -1.68 20.33
CA ILE A 377 5.76 -1.35 20.47
C ILE A 377 6.57 -2.61 20.78
N ASN A 378 7.64 -2.85 20.01
CA ASN A 378 8.66 -3.82 20.36
C ASN A 378 9.87 -3.11 20.99
N VAL A 379 10.02 -3.24 22.30
CA VAL A 379 11.12 -2.64 23.08
C VAL A 379 12.51 -3.22 22.75
N GLU A 380 12.57 -4.38 22.08
CA GLU A 380 13.83 -4.95 21.59
C GLU A 380 14.39 -4.17 20.40
N ASN A 381 13.52 -3.49 19.65
CA ASN A 381 13.97 -2.60 18.58
C ASN A 381 14.73 -1.43 19.19
N ARG A 382 15.95 -1.19 18.68
CA ARG A 382 16.80 -0.06 19.08
C ARG A 382 17.13 0.80 17.87
N PRO A 383 16.21 1.69 17.46
CA PRO A 383 16.42 2.50 16.27
C PRO A 383 17.63 3.41 16.43
N LYS A 384 18.41 3.56 15.36
CA LYS A 384 19.48 4.53 15.26
C LYS A 384 19.15 5.63 14.26
N ILE A 385 19.09 6.88 14.72
CA ILE A 385 18.63 8.01 13.91
C ILE A 385 19.75 9.06 13.77
N MET A 386 19.89 9.58 12.55
CA MET A 386 20.74 10.72 12.26
C MET A 386 19.87 11.98 12.13
N PHE A 387 20.08 13.00 12.96
CA PHE A 387 19.56 14.35 12.70
C PHE A 387 20.59 15.12 11.88
N LEU A 388 20.17 15.63 10.73
CA LEU A 388 21.00 16.41 9.83
C LEU A 388 20.29 17.75 9.58
N LEU A 389 20.51 18.73 10.46
CA LEU A 389 19.78 19.99 10.48
C LEU A 389 20.73 21.19 10.41
N PRO A 390 20.31 22.33 9.82
CA PRO A 390 21.13 23.53 9.73
C PRO A 390 21.03 24.34 11.03
N PHE A 391 21.78 23.93 12.05
CA PHE A 391 21.89 24.68 13.30
C PHE A 391 22.73 25.95 13.16
N ARG A 392 23.46 26.10 12.05
CA ARG A 392 24.19 27.34 11.70
C ARG A 392 25.03 27.85 12.87
N LEU A 393 25.68 26.93 13.58
CA LEU A 393 26.51 27.27 14.73
C LEU A 393 27.70 28.17 14.31
N ASP A 394 28.06 28.14 13.02
CA ASP A 394 29.02 29.05 12.39
C ASP A 394 28.59 30.52 12.37
N LYS A 395 27.31 30.82 12.64
CA LYS A 395 26.73 32.17 12.65
C LYS A 395 26.34 32.64 14.05
N LEU A 396 26.60 31.84 15.08
CA LEU A 396 26.24 32.16 16.46
C LEU A 396 27.52 32.38 17.26
N ASP A 397 27.62 33.56 17.90
CA ASP A 397 28.62 33.78 18.94
C ASP A 397 27.99 33.45 20.29
N LEU A 398 28.24 32.23 20.78
CA LEU A 398 27.65 31.74 22.03
C LEU A 398 28.11 32.50 23.28
N ASN A 399 29.07 33.43 23.15
CA ASN A 399 29.48 34.31 24.24
C ASN A 399 28.63 35.59 24.32
N ASP A 400 27.85 35.90 23.29
CA ASP A 400 26.96 37.07 23.23
C ASP A 400 25.49 36.61 23.11
N THR A 401 24.80 36.61 24.24
CA THR A 401 23.42 36.13 24.33
C THR A 401 22.45 37.01 23.55
N GLU A 402 22.66 38.32 23.54
CA GLU A 402 21.76 39.27 22.87
C GLU A 402 21.85 39.12 21.34
N THR A 403 23.08 39.05 20.81
CA THR A 403 23.31 38.82 19.37
C THR A 403 22.80 37.45 18.94
N VAL A 404 22.94 36.41 19.78
CA VAL A 404 22.40 35.07 19.50
C VAL A 404 20.88 35.10 19.45
N GLU A 405 20.22 35.71 20.42
CA GLU A 405 18.76 35.80 20.46
C GLU A 405 18.22 36.53 19.22
N TRP A 406 18.78 37.69 18.89
CA TRP A 406 18.43 38.43 17.68
C TRP A 406 18.64 37.59 16.42
N THR A 407 19.77 36.89 16.33
CA THR A 407 20.07 36.04 15.16
C THR A 407 19.09 34.88 15.02
N ILE A 408 18.66 34.27 16.13
CA ILE A 408 17.66 33.20 16.12
C ILE A 408 16.28 33.74 15.70
N GLN A 409 15.86 34.88 16.25
CA GLN A 409 14.56 35.48 15.95
C GLN A 409 14.45 35.94 14.48
N ASN A 410 15.55 36.46 13.90
CA ASN A 410 15.57 37.02 12.56
C ASN A 410 15.98 36.03 11.46
N ARG A 411 16.41 34.80 11.79
CA ARG A 411 16.77 33.78 10.79
C ARG A 411 15.82 32.60 10.83
N ASN A 412 14.95 32.52 9.82
CA ASN A 412 13.99 31.43 9.65
C ASN A 412 14.61 30.03 9.70
N SER A 413 15.80 29.83 9.12
CA SER A 413 16.48 28.53 9.14
C SER A 413 16.84 28.06 10.55
N LEU A 414 17.27 28.99 11.43
CA LEU A 414 17.62 28.72 12.82
C LEU A 414 16.37 28.48 13.66
N LYS A 415 15.39 29.38 13.55
CA LYS A 415 14.11 29.23 14.24
C LYS A 415 13.47 27.88 13.92
N TYR A 416 13.53 27.48 12.65
CA TYR A 416 12.96 26.22 12.22
C TYR A 416 13.77 25.00 12.69
N SER A 417 15.10 25.00 12.52
CA SER A 417 15.95 23.87 12.92
C SER A 417 15.95 23.66 14.44
N LEU A 418 16.01 24.73 15.22
CA LEU A 418 15.96 24.68 16.68
C LEU A 418 14.59 24.23 17.19
N GLY A 419 13.49 24.75 16.62
CA GLY A 419 12.14 24.32 16.96
C GLY A 419 11.93 22.83 16.66
N LEU A 420 12.26 22.38 15.44
CA LEU A 420 12.16 20.95 15.10
C LEU A 420 12.96 20.07 16.06
N TYR A 421 14.18 20.48 16.40
CA TYR A 421 15.04 19.69 17.27
C TYR A 421 14.58 19.69 18.73
N SER A 422 14.11 20.82 19.27
CA SER A 422 13.59 20.86 20.66
C SER A 422 12.35 19.99 20.82
N GLY A 423 11.45 19.98 19.82
CA GLY A 423 10.32 19.06 19.76
C GLY A 423 10.75 17.59 19.68
N ALA A 424 11.72 17.29 18.80
CA ALA A 424 12.27 15.95 18.63
C ALA A 424 12.90 15.40 19.93
N LEU A 425 13.56 16.25 20.73
CA LEU A 425 14.11 15.86 22.03
C LEU A 425 13.02 15.42 23.01
N VAL A 426 11.85 16.07 23.00
CA VAL A 426 10.71 15.65 23.84
C VAL A 426 10.09 14.35 23.31
N ALA A 427 10.10 14.11 22.00
CA ALA A 427 9.67 12.84 21.41
C ALA A 427 10.59 11.68 21.83
N LEU A 428 11.91 11.91 21.84
CA LEU A 428 12.90 10.95 22.33
C LEU A 428 12.70 10.63 23.82
N ASP A 429 12.46 11.64 24.66
CA ASP A 429 12.13 11.42 26.08
C ASP A 429 10.80 10.66 26.24
N SER A 430 9.84 10.89 25.35
CA SER A 430 8.54 10.22 25.36
C SER A 430 8.66 8.75 24.99
N ILE A 431 9.35 8.41 23.89
CA ILE A 431 9.56 7.00 23.51
C ILE A 431 10.41 6.25 24.54
N LYS A 432 11.38 6.93 25.17
CA LYS A 432 12.17 6.37 26.27
C LYS A 432 11.29 5.99 27.46
N SER A 433 10.28 6.81 27.79
CA SER A 433 9.33 6.47 28.85
C SER A 433 8.41 5.28 28.51
N LEU A 434 8.36 4.87 27.24
CA LEU A 434 7.70 3.65 26.77
C LEU A 434 8.64 2.43 26.73
N GLY A 435 9.89 2.57 27.20
CA GLY A 435 10.88 1.48 27.27
C GLY A 435 11.71 1.28 26.01
N VAL A 436 11.52 2.09 24.96
CA VAL A 436 12.31 1.99 23.72
C VAL A 436 13.60 2.79 23.86
N SER A 437 14.73 2.15 23.56
CA SER A 437 16.03 2.82 23.50
C SER A 437 16.35 3.28 22.08
N VAL A 438 16.78 4.52 21.92
CA VAL A 438 17.12 5.11 20.61
C VAL A 438 18.57 5.60 20.64
N ASP A 439 19.37 5.22 19.64
CA ASP A 439 20.69 5.80 19.40
C ASP A 439 20.54 7.01 18.47
N VAL A 440 21.10 8.16 18.86
CA VAL A 440 20.91 9.43 18.14
C VAL A 440 22.26 10.07 17.88
N LYS A 441 22.51 10.43 16.62
CA LYS A 441 23.59 11.35 16.25
C LYS A 441 23.02 12.60 15.60
N THR A 442 23.52 13.76 15.99
CA THR A 442 23.07 15.06 15.49
C THR A 442 24.22 15.79 14.83
N PHE A 443 24.00 16.30 13.63
CA PHE A 443 24.99 17.03 12.85
C PHE A 443 24.45 18.37 12.35
N ASP A 444 25.29 19.40 12.45
CA ASP A 444 25.05 20.70 11.83
C ASP A 444 25.54 20.69 10.38
N ASN A 445 24.62 20.64 9.43
CA ASN A 445 24.94 20.71 8.01
C ASN A 445 25.13 22.16 7.51
N ARG A 446 24.89 23.16 8.37
CA ARG A 446 25.09 24.60 8.12
C ARG A 446 24.35 25.17 6.90
N LEU A 447 23.35 24.46 6.39
CA LEU A 447 22.69 24.80 5.13
C LEU A 447 23.69 24.84 3.95
N ASP A 448 24.69 23.96 3.98
CA ASP A 448 25.78 23.90 3.01
C ASP A 448 25.89 22.48 2.41
N LEU A 449 25.90 22.41 1.07
CA LEU A 449 25.92 21.14 0.35
C LEU A 449 27.24 20.39 0.52
N GLN A 450 28.37 21.11 0.52
CA GLN A 450 29.68 20.48 0.67
C GLN A 450 29.83 19.89 2.06
N ARG A 451 29.40 20.63 3.08
CA ARG A 451 29.34 20.16 4.46
C ARG A 451 28.45 18.93 4.62
N THR A 452 27.30 18.93 3.96
CA THR A 452 26.40 17.77 3.93
C THR A 452 27.10 16.53 3.36
N LYS A 453 27.79 16.67 2.23
CA LYS A 453 28.57 15.58 1.62
C LYS A 453 29.65 15.04 2.56
N GLU A 454 30.41 15.92 3.20
CA GLU A 454 31.47 15.53 4.15
C GLU A 454 30.91 14.70 5.32
N ILE A 455 29.79 15.12 5.90
CA ILE A 455 29.14 14.42 7.02
C ILE A 455 28.70 13.02 6.56
N LEU A 456 27.99 12.93 5.43
CA LEU A 456 27.45 11.68 4.91
C LEU A 456 28.55 10.69 4.50
N GLN A 457 29.65 11.17 3.91
CA GLN A 457 30.78 10.33 3.49
C GLN A 457 31.59 9.78 4.67
N ARG A 458 31.63 10.51 5.79
CA ARG A 458 32.36 10.09 7.00
C ARG A 458 31.59 9.06 7.82
N GLU A 459 30.27 9.11 7.77
CA GLU A 459 29.40 8.25 8.57
C GLU A 459 29.09 6.91 7.87
N ASN A 460 28.98 5.84 8.66
CA ASN A 460 28.50 4.55 8.15
C ASN A 460 26.96 4.57 8.06
N LEU A 461 26.44 5.01 6.90
CA LEU A 461 24.99 5.16 6.67
C LEU A 461 24.23 3.84 6.88
N GLY A 462 24.81 2.68 6.55
CA GLY A 462 24.18 1.37 6.76
C GLY A 462 23.93 1.00 8.23
N SER A 463 24.49 1.75 9.19
CA SER A 463 24.21 1.54 10.61
C SER A 463 22.96 2.29 11.11
N TYR A 464 22.44 3.24 10.34
CA TYR A 464 21.27 4.03 10.71
C TYR A 464 19.97 3.38 10.20
N ASN A 465 18.87 3.67 10.88
CA ASN A 465 17.52 3.27 10.46
C ASN A 465 16.76 4.42 9.80
N ALA A 466 17.16 5.67 10.04
CA ALA A 466 16.57 6.85 9.41
C ALA A 466 17.50 8.08 9.48
N ILE A 467 17.35 8.98 8.50
CA ILE A 467 17.90 10.36 8.56
C ILE A 467 16.72 11.33 8.70
N PHE A 468 16.78 12.23 9.67
CA PHE A 468 15.82 13.33 9.84
C PHE A 468 16.44 14.64 9.32
N GLY A 469 15.79 15.26 8.33
CA GLY A 469 16.36 16.34 7.51
C GLY A 469 17.16 15.80 6.32
N PRO A 470 17.91 16.64 5.57
CA PRO A 470 18.05 18.11 5.66
C PRO A 470 16.80 18.93 5.34
N LEU A 471 16.90 20.25 5.59
CA LEU A 471 15.81 21.22 5.36
C LEU A 471 15.88 21.93 4.00
N ASP A 472 17.02 21.88 3.31
CA ASP A 472 17.17 22.43 1.97
C ASP A 472 17.16 21.33 0.91
N VAL A 473 16.64 21.69 -0.27
CA VAL A 473 16.39 20.76 -1.38
C VAL A 473 17.67 20.10 -1.89
N LEU A 474 18.77 20.86 -2.01
CA LEU A 474 20.02 20.35 -2.55
C LEU A 474 20.66 19.33 -1.62
N SER A 475 20.72 19.64 -0.33
CA SER A 475 21.23 18.72 0.70
C SER A 475 20.30 17.52 0.88
N LEU A 476 18.98 17.70 0.76
CA LEU A 476 18.02 16.60 0.80
C LEU A 476 18.23 15.62 -0.36
N LYS A 477 18.45 16.13 -1.59
CA LYS A 477 18.76 15.29 -2.74
C LYS A 477 20.08 14.52 -2.56
N GLU A 478 21.11 15.18 -2.02
CA GLU A 478 22.38 14.52 -1.70
C GLU A 478 22.20 13.42 -0.65
N ALA A 479 21.52 13.73 0.47
CA ALA A 479 21.24 12.78 1.53
C ALA A 479 20.45 11.57 1.02
N SER A 480 19.38 11.81 0.24
CA SER A 480 18.59 10.76 -0.40
C SER A 480 19.44 9.87 -1.31
N THR A 481 20.29 10.46 -2.16
CA THR A 481 21.13 9.73 -3.11
C THR A 481 22.14 8.82 -2.40
N GLN A 482 22.84 9.33 -1.38
CA GLN A 482 23.78 8.54 -0.59
C GLN A 482 23.07 7.45 0.22
N ALA A 483 21.94 7.80 0.84
CA ALA A 483 21.16 6.89 1.68
C ALA A 483 20.47 5.77 0.88
N ALA A 484 20.12 6.01 -0.39
CA ALA A 484 19.43 5.04 -1.24
C ALA A 484 20.23 3.74 -1.43
N SER A 485 21.57 3.83 -1.48
CA SER A 485 22.46 2.68 -1.58
C SER A 485 22.37 1.72 -0.37
N TYR A 486 21.84 2.21 0.76
CA TYR A 486 21.69 1.46 2.00
C TYR A 486 20.21 1.16 2.32
N ASN A 487 19.29 1.47 1.41
CA ASN A 487 17.84 1.41 1.66
C ASN A 487 17.43 2.24 2.90
N LEU A 488 18.17 3.32 3.18
CA LEU A 488 18.00 4.16 4.35
C LEU A 488 16.95 5.25 4.05
N PRO A 489 15.83 5.31 4.78
CA PRO A 489 14.82 6.35 4.59
C PRO A 489 15.31 7.71 5.09
N VAL A 490 14.91 8.76 4.37
CA VAL A 490 15.20 10.16 4.71
C VAL A 490 13.89 10.90 4.96
N ILE A 491 13.67 11.39 6.17
CA ILE A 491 12.45 12.08 6.57
C ILE A 491 12.65 13.56 6.32
N ALA A 492 11.86 14.10 5.40
CA ALA A 492 11.87 15.50 5.04
C ALA A 492 10.77 16.24 5.82
N PRO A 493 11.12 17.02 6.85
CA PRO A 493 10.22 17.96 7.48
C PRO A 493 10.07 19.21 6.62
N VAL A 494 9.86 19.08 5.30
CA VAL A 494 9.66 20.21 4.39
C VAL A 494 8.64 19.85 3.31
N PRO A 495 7.94 20.84 2.73
CA PRO A 495 7.09 20.63 1.57
C PRO A 495 7.86 19.98 0.43
N ALA A 496 7.24 19.00 -0.23
CA ALA A 496 7.82 18.38 -1.41
C ALA A 496 7.77 19.34 -2.61
N LYS A 497 8.79 19.28 -3.46
CA LYS A 497 8.78 19.96 -4.75
C LYS A 497 8.64 18.93 -5.87
N SER A 498 7.84 19.26 -6.88
CA SER A 498 7.39 18.36 -7.95
C SER A 498 8.50 17.90 -8.91
N ASP A 499 9.65 18.54 -8.90
CA ASP A 499 10.77 18.31 -9.82
C ASP A 499 11.76 17.23 -9.35
N ILE A 500 11.46 16.50 -8.27
CA ILE A 500 12.45 15.64 -7.61
C ILE A 500 11.95 14.22 -7.36
N SER A 501 12.53 13.26 -8.08
CA SER A 501 12.35 11.83 -7.83
C SER A 501 13.30 11.37 -6.70
N LEU A 502 12.77 11.27 -5.48
CA LEU A 502 13.51 10.83 -4.29
C LEU A 502 12.84 9.61 -3.64
N GLY A 503 13.07 8.41 -4.19
CA GLY A 503 12.32 7.19 -3.85
C GLY A 503 12.42 6.67 -2.41
N ASN A 504 13.39 7.15 -1.62
CA ASN A 504 13.56 6.83 -0.20
C ASN A 504 13.25 8.01 0.72
N VAL A 505 12.69 9.12 0.22
CA VAL A 505 12.33 10.29 1.02
C VAL A 505 10.89 10.22 1.47
N PHE A 506 10.66 10.52 2.75
CA PHE A 506 9.35 10.67 3.36
C PHE A 506 9.06 12.15 3.59
N PHE A 507 8.29 12.75 2.70
CA PHE A 507 7.82 14.12 2.83
C PHE A 507 6.67 14.15 3.85
N SER A 508 6.95 14.73 5.02
CA SER A 508 5.96 14.82 6.09
C SER A 508 4.81 15.79 5.78
N TYR A 509 5.02 16.73 4.85
CA TYR A 509 4.02 17.71 4.44
C TYR A 509 3.13 17.14 3.34
N THR A 510 1.84 17.39 3.47
CA THR A 510 0.85 17.07 2.44
C THR A 510 0.99 18.06 1.29
N PRO A 511 1.12 17.60 0.04
CA PRO A 511 1.21 18.48 -1.12
C PRO A 511 -0.01 19.41 -1.24
N GLU A 512 0.22 20.64 -1.71
CA GLU A 512 -0.85 21.65 -1.91
C GLU A 512 -1.97 21.14 -2.83
N GLU A 513 -1.63 20.35 -3.85
CA GLU A 513 -2.61 19.74 -4.74
C GLU A 513 -3.53 18.77 -3.99
N THR A 514 -2.97 17.94 -3.10
CA THR A 514 -3.73 17.02 -2.26
C THR A 514 -4.59 17.77 -1.23
N LEU A 515 -4.07 18.83 -0.60
CA LEU A 515 -4.85 19.68 0.30
C LEU A 515 -6.06 20.30 -0.39
N ARG A 516 -5.86 20.82 -1.61
CA ARG A 516 -6.92 21.35 -2.47
C ARG A 516 -7.95 20.27 -2.80
N GLU A 517 -7.52 19.08 -3.23
CA GLU A 517 -8.42 17.96 -3.50
C GLU A 517 -9.28 17.60 -2.28
N HIS A 518 -8.69 17.59 -1.08
CA HIS A 518 -9.40 17.30 0.16
C HIS A 518 -10.45 18.36 0.50
N LEU A 519 -10.12 19.65 0.38
CA LEU A 519 -11.11 20.71 0.59
C LEU A 519 -12.24 20.62 -0.45
N LEU A 520 -11.90 20.48 -1.74
CA LEU A 520 -12.90 20.41 -2.80
C LEU A 520 -13.80 19.19 -2.68
N LYS A 521 -13.28 18.06 -2.20
CA LYS A 521 -14.08 16.88 -1.85
C LYS A 521 -14.99 17.16 -0.66
N PHE A 522 -14.47 17.69 0.44
CA PHE A 522 -15.26 18.07 1.62
C PHE A 522 -16.43 19.00 1.26
N ILE A 523 -16.17 20.00 0.41
CA ILE A 523 -17.19 20.94 -0.09
C ILE A 523 -18.20 20.21 -0.98
N SER A 524 -17.72 19.37 -1.90
CA SER A 524 -18.58 18.59 -2.80
C SER A 524 -19.52 17.62 -2.05
N ASP A 525 -19.06 17.07 -0.93
CA ASP A 525 -19.83 16.10 -0.14
C ASP A 525 -20.88 16.79 0.75
N LYS A 526 -20.70 18.07 1.08
CA LYS A 526 -21.61 18.86 1.94
C LYS A 526 -22.54 19.81 1.22
N ARG A 527 -22.22 20.16 -0.03
CA ARG A 527 -22.99 21.10 -0.82
C ARG A 527 -24.31 20.47 -1.29
N GLU A 528 -25.37 21.26 -1.27
CA GLU A 528 -26.65 20.95 -1.90
C GLU A 528 -26.88 21.89 -3.10
N ASP A 529 -27.23 23.15 -2.84
CA ASP A 529 -27.64 24.14 -3.84
C ASP A 529 -26.90 25.49 -3.73
N GLU A 530 -25.85 25.57 -2.90
CA GLU A 530 -25.16 26.82 -2.58
C GLU A 530 -24.56 27.49 -3.82
N ASN A 531 -24.62 28.83 -3.86
CA ASN A 531 -24.07 29.64 -4.94
C ASN A 531 -22.55 29.75 -4.79
N ILE A 532 -21.79 29.13 -5.71
CA ILE A 532 -20.33 29.16 -5.68
C ILE A 532 -19.81 30.37 -6.47
N ILE A 533 -18.91 31.13 -5.84
CA ILE A 533 -18.20 32.26 -6.45
C ILE A 533 -16.71 32.03 -6.28
N ILE A 534 -15.93 32.33 -7.32
CA ILE A 534 -14.47 32.19 -7.31
C ILE A 534 -13.84 33.56 -7.57
N ILE A 535 -12.94 33.96 -6.67
CA ILE A 535 -12.10 35.14 -6.75
C ILE A 535 -10.65 34.66 -6.76
N ALA A 536 -9.99 34.76 -7.90
CA ALA A 536 -8.61 34.32 -8.06
C ALA A 536 -7.83 35.32 -8.91
N ASP A 537 -6.62 35.65 -8.48
CA ASP A 537 -5.72 36.53 -9.23
C ASP A 537 -5.06 35.81 -10.42
N ALA A 538 -4.23 36.54 -11.18
CA ALA A 538 -3.57 36.00 -12.37
C ALA A 538 -2.63 34.82 -12.07
N LYS A 539 -1.97 34.79 -10.90
CA LYS A 539 -1.04 33.73 -10.50
C LYS A 539 -1.78 32.43 -10.15
N HIS A 540 -3.00 32.53 -9.63
CA HIS A 540 -3.79 31.39 -9.19
C HIS A 540 -4.72 30.83 -10.28
N ARG A 541 -4.41 31.06 -11.56
CA ARG A 541 -5.21 30.56 -12.69
C ARG A 541 -5.37 29.03 -12.68
N VAL A 542 -4.29 28.29 -12.40
CA VAL A 542 -4.32 26.81 -12.35
C VAL A 542 -5.24 26.32 -11.24
N VAL A 543 -5.18 26.97 -10.07
CA VAL A 543 -6.06 26.68 -8.93
C VAL A 543 -7.51 26.98 -9.28
N LYS A 544 -7.79 28.15 -9.84
CA LYS A 544 -9.11 28.55 -10.32
C LYS A 544 -9.69 27.55 -11.34
N ASP A 545 -8.90 27.13 -12.32
CA ASP A 545 -9.33 26.16 -13.34
C ASP A 545 -9.62 24.78 -12.71
N SER A 546 -8.85 24.38 -11.68
CA SER A 546 -9.12 23.17 -10.88
C SER A 546 -10.43 23.25 -10.08
N ILE A 547 -10.75 24.40 -9.49
CA ILE A 547 -12.02 24.62 -8.77
C ILE A 547 -13.19 24.59 -9.76
N LEU A 548 -13.07 25.26 -10.92
CA LEU A 548 -14.08 25.26 -11.98
C LEU A 548 -14.34 23.87 -12.56
N SER A 549 -13.31 23.05 -12.70
CA SER A 549 -13.45 21.65 -13.13
C SER A 549 -14.36 20.85 -12.17
N LYS A 550 -14.22 21.08 -10.86
CA LYS A 550 -15.07 20.45 -9.85
C LYS A 550 -16.45 21.09 -9.74
N PHE A 551 -16.55 22.39 -9.97
CA PHE A 551 -17.78 23.18 -9.86
C PHE A 551 -18.04 24.00 -11.14
N PRO A 552 -18.53 23.38 -12.23
CA PRO A 552 -18.68 24.05 -13.52
C PRO A 552 -19.66 25.22 -13.54
N SER A 553 -20.60 25.26 -12.58
CA SER A 553 -21.59 26.34 -12.43
C SER A 553 -21.08 27.51 -11.58
N ALA A 554 -19.83 27.48 -11.11
CA ALA A 554 -19.28 28.53 -10.27
C ALA A 554 -19.16 29.86 -11.04
N LYS A 555 -19.53 30.96 -10.39
CA LYS A 555 -19.45 32.32 -10.94
C LYS A 555 -18.04 32.88 -10.72
N LEU A 556 -17.54 33.64 -11.70
CA LEU A 556 -16.21 34.23 -11.65
C LEU A 556 -16.28 35.72 -11.39
N VAL A 557 -15.50 36.20 -10.41
CA VAL A 557 -15.29 37.63 -10.18
C VAL A 557 -13.93 38.01 -10.74
N THR A 558 -13.90 39.02 -11.60
CA THR A 558 -12.66 39.54 -12.16
C THR A 558 -11.90 40.36 -11.12
N VAL A 559 -10.65 39.97 -10.85
CA VAL A 559 -9.68 40.78 -10.11
C VAL A 559 -9.08 41.82 -11.06
N LYS A 560 -9.04 43.07 -10.63
CA LYS A 560 -8.35 44.15 -11.34
C LYS A 560 -7.00 44.40 -10.68
N GLU A 561 -5.95 44.40 -11.49
CA GLU A 561 -4.58 44.71 -11.09
C GLU A 561 -4.17 46.01 -11.80
N GLU A 562 -3.93 47.06 -11.02
CA GLU A 562 -3.35 48.35 -11.42
C GLU A 562 -1.98 48.49 -10.72
N GLU A 563 -1.12 49.41 -11.18
CA GLU A 563 0.30 49.49 -10.77
C GLU A 563 0.54 49.41 -9.25
N GLU A 564 -0.33 49.99 -8.43
CA GLU A 564 -0.22 49.94 -6.96
C GLU A 564 -1.42 49.29 -6.24
N ASN A 565 -2.49 48.99 -6.98
CA ASN A 565 -3.79 48.57 -6.43
C ASN A 565 -4.27 47.26 -7.04
N ILE A 566 -4.63 46.31 -6.18
CA ILE A 566 -5.32 45.08 -6.57
C ILE A 566 -6.65 45.02 -5.84
N GLY A 567 -7.72 44.68 -6.55
CA GLY A 567 -9.03 44.66 -5.94
C GLY A 567 -10.12 44.07 -6.83
N ILE A 568 -11.32 44.01 -6.28
CA ILE A 568 -12.54 43.56 -6.99
C ILE A 568 -13.54 44.71 -7.08
N ASN A 569 -14.41 44.66 -8.07
CA ASN A 569 -15.54 45.59 -8.14
C ASN A 569 -16.67 45.09 -7.24
N ARG A 570 -17.02 45.87 -6.21
CA ARG A 570 -18.04 45.54 -5.21
C ARG A 570 -19.41 45.30 -5.86
N ASP A 571 -19.85 46.17 -6.75
CA ASP A 571 -21.19 46.10 -7.37
C ASP A 571 -21.33 44.85 -8.26
N LYS A 572 -20.26 44.47 -8.97
CA LYS A 572 -20.22 43.23 -9.76
C LYS A 572 -20.28 41.98 -8.89
N LEU A 573 -19.61 42.00 -7.73
CA LEU A 573 -19.71 40.90 -6.77
C LEU A 573 -21.12 40.79 -6.20
N GLU A 574 -21.73 41.93 -5.85
CA GLU A 574 -23.12 42.00 -5.34
C GLU A 574 -24.11 41.34 -6.31
N GLN A 575 -23.99 41.62 -7.62
CA GLN A 575 -24.81 41.00 -8.67
C GLN A 575 -24.64 39.48 -8.79
N GLN A 576 -23.56 38.92 -8.27
CA GLN A 576 -23.30 37.47 -8.31
C GLN A 576 -23.78 36.75 -7.05
N LEU A 577 -24.06 37.47 -5.96
CA LEU A 577 -24.57 36.91 -4.72
C LEU A 577 -26.04 36.47 -4.87
N SER A 578 -26.39 35.41 -4.16
CA SER A 578 -27.75 34.89 -3.99
C SER A 578 -28.31 35.39 -2.67
N ASN A 579 -29.56 35.85 -2.69
CA ASN A 579 -30.36 36.10 -1.48
C ASN A 579 -31.16 34.86 -1.05
N GLU A 580 -31.28 33.85 -1.90
CA GLU A 580 -32.05 32.62 -1.62
C GLU A 580 -31.21 31.51 -0.99
N THR A 581 -29.97 31.34 -1.49
CA THR A 581 -29.04 30.28 -1.10
C THR A 581 -27.80 30.86 -0.42
N GLU A 582 -27.08 30.04 0.34
CA GLU A 582 -25.80 30.47 0.92
C GLU A 582 -24.75 30.66 -0.20
N ASN A 583 -23.90 31.68 -0.03
CA ASN A 583 -22.86 32.03 -0.99
C ASN A 583 -21.52 31.48 -0.51
N TRP A 584 -20.94 30.56 -1.25
CA TRP A 584 -19.65 29.94 -0.96
C TRP A 584 -18.59 30.56 -1.86
N VAL A 585 -17.70 31.36 -1.27
CA VAL A 585 -16.75 32.19 -2.00
C VAL A 585 -15.33 31.66 -1.81
N PHE A 586 -14.73 31.17 -2.89
CA PHE A 586 -13.32 30.81 -2.92
C PHE A 586 -12.47 32.05 -3.17
N VAL A 587 -11.43 32.23 -2.37
CA VAL A 587 -10.47 33.32 -2.48
C VAL A 587 -9.07 32.72 -2.60
N GLU A 588 -8.47 32.84 -3.77
CA GLU A 588 -7.16 32.26 -4.09
C GLU A 588 -6.18 33.39 -4.46
N SER A 589 -5.28 33.74 -3.54
CA SER A 589 -4.27 34.78 -3.76
C SER A 589 -3.09 34.64 -2.79
N ASP A 590 -1.95 35.18 -3.18
CA ASP A 590 -0.77 35.42 -2.33
C ASP A 590 -0.64 36.90 -1.93
N ASN A 591 -1.61 37.75 -2.31
CA ASN A 591 -1.61 39.19 -2.08
C ASN A 591 -2.51 39.59 -0.92
N PHE A 592 -1.91 39.95 0.22
CA PHE A 592 -2.63 40.33 1.43
C PHE A 592 -3.56 41.55 1.24
N LYS A 593 -3.24 42.48 0.32
CA LYS A 593 -4.10 43.64 0.03
C LYS A 593 -5.41 43.21 -0.62
N LEU A 594 -5.34 42.29 -1.59
CA LEU A 594 -6.54 41.72 -2.22
C LEU A 594 -7.37 40.94 -1.19
N ILE A 595 -6.72 40.06 -0.42
CA ILE A 595 -7.40 39.24 0.59
C ILE A 595 -8.10 40.14 1.61
N SER A 596 -7.41 41.14 2.16
CA SER A 596 -7.99 42.08 3.15
C SER A 596 -9.19 42.84 2.59
N SER A 597 -9.09 43.32 1.33
CA SER A 597 -10.19 43.98 0.64
C SER A 597 -11.40 43.05 0.47
N VAL A 598 -11.16 41.83 -0.04
CA VAL A 598 -12.21 40.83 -0.29
C VAL A 598 -12.88 40.41 1.02
N VAL A 599 -12.11 40.10 2.07
CA VAL A 599 -12.64 39.74 3.39
C VAL A 599 -13.55 40.84 3.94
N SER A 600 -13.14 42.10 3.81
CA SER A 600 -13.94 43.24 4.27
C SER A 600 -15.23 43.42 3.47
N ILE A 601 -15.16 43.29 2.14
CA ILE A 601 -16.33 43.38 1.25
C ILE A 601 -17.31 42.24 1.53
N LEU A 602 -16.83 40.99 1.59
CA LEU A 602 -17.67 39.82 1.89
C LEU A 602 -18.34 39.94 3.26
N ASN A 603 -17.60 40.39 4.28
CA ASN A 603 -18.15 40.59 5.61
C ASN A 603 -19.23 41.69 5.63
N SER A 604 -19.11 42.73 4.79
CA SER A 604 -20.14 43.77 4.66
C SER A 604 -21.45 43.26 4.05
N PHE A 605 -21.39 42.22 3.21
CA PHE A 605 -22.56 41.56 2.65
C PHE A 605 -23.12 40.48 3.57
N HIS A 606 -22.30 39.88 4.43
CA HIS A 606 -22.77 38.87 5.37
C HIS A 606 -23.80 39.47 6.35
N ASN A 607 -24.96 38.83 6.49
CA ASN A 607 -26.12 39.29 7.26
C ASN A 607 -26.78 40.59 6.79
N SER A 608 -26.42 41.11 5.61
CA SER A 608 -27.11 42.25 5.01
C SER A 608 -28.41 41.81 4.31
N VAL A 609 -29.31 42.76 4.10
CA VAL A 609 -30.56 42.58 3.36
C VAL A 609 -30.46 43.42 2.09
N LEU A 610 -30.60 42.80 0.91
CA LEU A 610 -30.54 43.53 -0.37
C LEU A 610 -31.80 44.37 -0.61
N GLU A 611 -32.95 43.89 -0.13
CA GLU A 611 -34.25 44.53 -0.32
C GLU A 611 -34.72 45.11 1.02
N MET A 612 -34.36 46.38 1.28
CA MET A 612 -34.66 47.06 2.55
C MET A 612 -36.16 47.26 2.84
N GLU A 613 -37.01 47.07 1.83
CA GLU A 613 -38.46 47.35 1.89
C GLU A 613 -39.32 46.09 2.09
N ASP A 614 -38.78 44.88 1.96
CA ASP A 614 -39.51 43.63 2.25
C ASP A 614 -39.15 43.08 3.64
N PRO A 615 -40.07 43.09 4.62
CA PRO A 615 -39.83 42.50 5.94
C PRO A 615 -39.60 40.97 5.92
N LYS A 616 -39.81 40.29 4.78
CA LYS A 616 -39.47 38.88 4.57
C LYS A 616 -38.15 38.65 3.84
N ALA A 617 -37.44 39.71 3.43
CA ALA A 617 -36.21 39.60 2.67
C ALA A 617 -35.16 38.80 3.45
N LYS A 618 -34.66 37.74 2.82
CA LYS A 618 -33.65 36.85 3.40
C LYS A 618 -32.32 37.58 3.49
N LYS A 619 -31.63 37.38 4.62
CA LYS A 619 -30.27 37.87 4.82
C LYS A 619 -29.31 37.11 3.91
N ILE A 620 -28.39 37.82 3.28
CA ILE A 620 -27.28 37.20 2.57
C ILE A 620 -26.42 36.44 3.59
N ARG A 621 -26.17 35.17 3.30
CA ARG A 621 -25.21 34.35 4.03
C ARG A 621 -24.00 34.13 3.14
N VAL A 622 -22.83 34.44 3.66
CA VAL A 622 -21.55 34.27 2.97
C VAL A 622 -20.64 33.40 3.82
N ARG A 623 -20.06 32.39 3.18
CA ARG A 623 -18.95 31.58 3.71
C ARG A 623 -17.75 31.71 2.78
N MET A 624 -16.57 31.90 3.36
CA MET A 624 -15.32 32.05 2.63
C MET A 624 -14.48 30.79 2.71
N PHE A 625 -13.83 30.45 1.60
CA PHE A 625 -12.92 29.31 1.48
C PHE A 625 -11.60 29.73 0.82
N THR A 626 -10.53 29.02 1.13
CA THR A 626 -9.31 29.02 0.30
C THR A 626 -8.74 27.61 0.23
N THR A 627 -8.18 27.24 -0.91
CA THR A 627 -7.50 25.95 -1.09
C THR A 627 -6.07 25.94 -0.56
N ASP A 628 -5.49 27.13 -0.34
CA ASP A 628 -4.16 27.31 0.23
C ASP A 628 -4.13 28.51 1.19
N LYS A 629 -4.17 28.24 2.50
CA LYS A 629 -4.01 29.27 3.52
C LYS A 629 -2.53 29.60 3.71
N ASN A 630 -1.98 30.36 2.76
CA ASN A 630 -0.62 30.87 2.82
C ASN A 630 -0.46 32.06 3.80
N ASN A 631 0.79 32.53 3.95
CA ASN A 631 1.14 33.63 4.88
C ASN A 631 0.40 34.95 4.61
N ALA A 632 -0.16 35.17 3.42
CA ALA A 632 -0.90 36.39 3.12
C ALA A 632 -2.21 36.47 3.92
N PHE A 633 -2.80 35.32 4.28
CA PHE A 633 -3.99 35.24 5.14
C PHE A 633 -3.68 35.48 6.62
N ASP A 634 -2.41 35.38 7.02
CA ASP A 634 -1.94 35.61 8.40
C ASP A 634 -1.50 37.05 8.65
N ASN A 635 -1.70 37.95 7.68
CA ASN A 635 -1.32 39.35 7.84
C ASN A 635 -2.22 40.06 8.86
N ASP A 636 -1.62 40.82 9.78
CA ASP A 636 -2.32 41.52 10.87
C ASP A 636 -3.43 42.49 10.40
N VAL A 637 -3.38 42.97 9.15
CA VAL A 637 -4.45 43.82 8.58
C VAL A 637 -5.74 43.06 8.27
N ILE A 638 -5.71 41.72 8.28
CA ILE A 638 -6.88 40.88 8.04
C ILE A 638 -7.59 40.62 9.37
N SER A 639 -8.82 41.11 9.48
CA SER A 639 -9.62 40.97 10.70
C SER A 639 -10.01 39.50 10.96
N SER A 640 -9.51 38.95 12.06
CA SER A 640 -9.92 37.61 12.55
C SER A 640 -11.43 37.54 12.83
N THR A 641 -12.04 38.66 13.25
CA THR A 641 -13.49 38.75 13.43
C THR A 641 -14.23 38.61 12.10
N HIS A 642 -13.74 39.24 11.03
CA HIS A 642 -14.35 39.08 9.71
C HIS A 642 -14.20 37.65 9.19
N LEU A 643 -13.01 37.05 9.35
CA LEU A 643 -12.79 35.64 8.99
C LEU A 643 -13.74 34.70 9.77
N SER A 644 -13.96 34.98 11.06
CA SER A 644 -14.92 34.23 11.88
C SER A 644 -16.37 34.39 11.43
N ASN A 645 -16.81 35.61 11.11
CA ASN A 645 -18.16 35.86 10.59
C ASN A 645 -18.37 35.13 9.26
N LEU A 646 -17.35 35.12 8.41
CA LEU A 646 -17.34 34.43 7.12
C LEU A 646 -17.11 32.92 7.23
N ARG A 647 -17.01 32.36 8.45
CA ARG A 647 -16.73 30.94 8.71
C ARG A 647 -15.60 30.42 7.83
N PHE A 648 -14.52 31.19 7.77
CA PHE A 648 -13.41 30.96 6.85
C PHE A 648 -12.89 29.53 7.00
N THR A 649 -12.90 28.77 5.90
CA THR A 649 -12.61 27.33 5.90
C THR A 649 -11.48 27.02 4.92
N TYR A 650 -10.52 26.19 5.34
CA TYR A 650 -9.31 25.90 4.57
C TYR A 650 -8.71 24.54 4.95
N PRO A 651 -8.00 23.86 4.04
CA PRO A 651 -7.25 22.66 4.39
C PRO A 651 -5.94 23.03 5.08
N SER A 652 -5.45 22.16 5.97
CA SER A 652 -4.20 22.39 6.70
C SER A 652 -3.49 21.09 7.03
N VAL A 653 -2.15 21.12 7.03
CA VAL A 653 -1.30 20.02 7.54
C VAL A 653 -1.14 20.07 9.06
N TYR A 654 -1.62 21.14 9.68
CA TYR A 654 -1.53 21.40 11.10
C TYR A 654 -2.88 21.81 11.68
N ARG A 655 -3.11 21.44 12.93
CA ARG A 655 -4.14 22.02 13.80
C ARG A 655 -3.47 22.73 14.97
N GLU A 656 -4.19 23.62 15.63
CA GLU A 656 -3.75 24.12 16.94
C GLU A 656 -3.64 22.95 17.90
N ALA A 657 -2.46 22.82 18.52
CA ALA A 657 -2.18 21.73 19.44
C ALA A 657 -3.10 21.88 20.65
N PRO A 658 -3.95 20.87 20.96
CA PRO A 658 -4.71 20.87 22.20
C PRO A 658 -3.73 20.78 23.37
N SER A 659 -4.15 21.25 24.56
CA SER A 659 -3.30 21.12 25.74
C SER A 659 -3.12 19.66 26.14
N ASP A 660 -2.01 19.08 25.70
CA ASP A 660 -1.77 17.65 25.71
C ASP A 660 -0.54 17.26 26.54
N ALA A 661 -0.21 15.96 26.52
CA ALA A 661 0.95 15.45 27.26
C ALA A 661 2.28 16.00 26.73
N PHE A 662 2.36 16.33 25.43
CA PHE A 662 3.54 16.94 24.82
C PHE A 662 3.72 18.36 25.34
N GLU A 663 2.70 19.22 25.26
CA GLU A 663 2.78 20.62 25.70
C GLU A 663 3.22 20.71 27.17
N ARG A 664 2.65 19.87 28.05
CA ARG A 664 3.03 19.80 29.46
C ARG A 664 4.50 19.40 29.65
N ARG A 665 4.98 18.39 28.93
CA ARG A 665 6.39 17.95 28.99
C ARG A 665 7.33 19.00 28.42
N TYR A 666 6.95 19.65 27.33
CA TYR A 666 7.72 20.71 26.70
C TYR A 666 7.85 21.92 27.64
N LYS A 667 6.74 22.37 28.22
CA LYS A 667 6.71 23.46 29.21
C LYS A 667 7.50 23.12 30.47
N ALA A 668 7.43 21.87 30.95
CA ALA A 668 8.24 21.43 32.09
C ALA A 668 9.75 21.44 31.78
N LYS A 669 10.14 21.15 30.54
CA LYS A 669 11.55 21.10 30.11
C LYS A 669 12.13 22.47 29.77
N TYR A 670 11.35 23.33 29.13
CA TYR A 670 11.82 24.60 28.55
C TYR A 670 11.21 25.86 29.20
N GLY A 671 10.23 25.73 30.09
CA GLY A 671 9.56 26.85 30.75
C GLY A 671 8.57 27.64 29.89
N VAL A 672 8.45 27.31 28.60
CA VAL A 672 7.61 28.00 27.62
C VAL A 672 6.69 27.01 26.90
N VAL A 673 5.59 27.50 26.34
CA VAL A 673 4.75 26.70 25.45
C VAL A 673 5.48 26.44 24.12
N PRO A 674 5.31 25.26 23.50
CA PRO A 674 5.94 24.96 22.22
C PRO A 674 5.37 25.84 21.11
N ASP A 675 6.25 26.29 20.21
CA ASP A 675 5.80 26.90 18.96
C ASP A 675 5.39 25.82 17.93
N ARG A 676 4.85 26.24 16.78
CA ARG A 676 4.42 25.32 15.72
C ARG A 676 5.55 24.42 15.20
N PHE A 677 6.80 24.87 15.27
CA PHE A 677 7.95 24.12 14.79
C PHE A 677 8.36 23.05 15.79
N ALA A 678 8.28 23.34 17.09
CA ALA A 678 8.43 22.37 18.16
C ALA A 678 7.35 21.29 18.14
N VAL A 679 6.07 21.68 17.96
CA VAL A 679 4.98 20.72 17.78
C VAL A 679 5.27 19.79 16.59
N ARG A 680 5.67 20.36 15.44
CA ARG A 680 6.02 19.57 14.25
C ARG A 680 7.21 18.65 14.47
N GLY A 681 8.25 19.15 15.14
CA GLY A 681 9.45 18.38 15.49
C GLY A 681 9.12 17.18 16.36
N PHE A 682 8.24 17.37 17.34
CA PHE A 682 7.72 16.29 18.17
C PHE A 682 6.91 15.29 17.35
N ASP A 683 5.88 15.73 16.64
CA ASP A 683 4.95 14.85 15.92
C ASP A 683 5.67 13.97 14.89
N VAL A 684 6.51 14.57 14.03
CA VAL A 684 7.24 13.82 12.99
C VAL A 684 8.24 12.83 13.61
N THR A 685 8.96 13.26 14.65
CA THR A 685 9.95 12.40 15.30
C THR A 685 9.28 11.27 16.07
N PHE A 686 8.19 11.55 16.77
CA PHE A 686 7.46 10.56 17.55
C PHE A 686 6.79 9.53 16.64
N ASP A 687 6.21 9.97 15.52
CA ASP A 687 5.67 9.07 14.49
C ASP A 687 6.74 8.15 13.92
N LEU A 688 7.88 8.70 13.51
CA LEU A 688 9.03 7.94 13.02
C LEU A 688 9.48 6.90 14.06
N LEU A 689 9.65 7.32 15.30
CA LEU A 689 10.13 6.46 16.38
C LEU A 689 9.15 5.35 16.71
N LEU A 690 7.84 5.63 16.76
CA LEU A 690 6.83 4.61 16.97
C LEU A 690 6.79 3.60 15.83
N LYS A 691 6.90 4.05 14.58
CA LYS A 691 6.98 3.17 13.40
C LYS A 691 8.20 2.25 13.46
N LEU A 692 9.37 2.79 13.79
CA LEU A 692 10.60 2.02 13.95
C LEU A 692 10.58 1.10 15.18
N ALA A 693 9.92 1.51 16.25
CA ALA A 693 9.74 0.70 17.45
C ALA A 693 8.76 -0.47 17.22
N TYR A 694 7.72 -0.28 16.40
CA TYR A 694 6.86 -1.37 15.94
C TYR A 694 7.64 -2.36 15.08
N LYS A 695 8.35 -1.86 14.06
CA LYS A 695 9.24 -2.65 13.22
C LYS A 695 10.37 -1.78 12.70
N ASN A 696 11.60 -2.25 12.85
CA ASN A 696 12.80 -1.49 12.53
C ASN A 696 13.10 -1.41 11.01
N ASP A 697 12.08 -1.14 10.20
CA ASP A 697 12.11 -0.93 8.75
C ASP A 697 10.93 -0.03 8.34
N LEU A 698 11.18 1.28 8.21
CA LEU A 698 10.14 2.25 7.90
C LEU A 698 9.46 2.02 6.54
N LEU A 699 10.22 1.52 5.55
CA LEU A 699 9.73 1.29 4.18
C LEU A 699 8.76 0.12 4.12
N ASP A 700 8.94 -0.88 4.98
CA ASP A 700 7.97 -1.95 5.11
C ASP A 700 6.77 -1.52 5.96
N VAL A 701 7.03 -0.78 7.04
CA VAL A 701 5.99 -0.25 7.95
C VAL A 701 4.96 0.62 7.23
N SER A 702 5.39 1.50 6.33
CA SER A 702 4.48 2.38 5.59
C SER A 702 3.49 1.66 4.68
N LYS A 703 3.71 0.38 4.34
CA LYS A 703 2.79 -0.38 3.48
C LYS A 703 1.48 -0.75 4.17
N PHE A 704 1.50 -0.86 5.50
CA PHE A 704 0.38 -1.39 6.27
C PHE A 704 -0.03 -0.50 7.44
N ILE A 705 0.76 0.52 7.79
CA ILE A 705 0.33 1.54 8.73
C ILE A 705 -0.49 2.60 8.02
N GLY A 706 -1.63 2.86 8.63
CA GLY A 706 -2.64 3.82 8.24
C GLY A 706 -2.31 5.27 8.59
N GLU A 707 -3.37 6.06 8.69
CA GLU A 707 -3.33 7.41 9.24
C GLU A 707 -2.95 7.35 10.73
N THR A 708 -1.93 8.12 11.10
CA THR A 708 -1.53 8.36 12.49
C THR A 708 -1.78 9.82 12.84
N GLN A 709 -2.16 10.10 14.09
CA GLN A 709 -2.44 11.44 14.58
C GLN A 709 -1.73 11.69 15.91
N TYR A 710 -1.22 12.92 16.08
CA TYR A 710 -0.50 13.36 17.27
C TYR A 710 -0.99 14.73 17.76
N SER A 711 -0.09 15.57 18.26
CA SER A 711 -0.41 16.84 18.88
C SER A 711 -1.02 17.80 17.86
N GLY A 712 -0.24 18.17 16.84
CA GLY A 712 -0.64 19.11 15.80
C GLY A 712 -0.75 18.52 14.39
N SER A 713 -0.25 17.31 14.15
CA SER A 713 -0.08 16.73 12.81
C SER A 713 -0.74 15.34 12.68
N LYS A 714 -1.23 15.04 11.46
CA LYS A 714 -1.59 13.68 11.02
C LYS A 714 -0.62 13.23 9.93
N PHE A 715 -0.39 11.92 9.83
CA PHE A 715 0.45 11.32 8.80
C PHE A 715 -0.19 10.06 8.19
N ASP A 716 -0.32 10.04 6.87
CA ASP A 716 -0.66 8.85 6.08
C ASP A 716 0.27 8.83 4.87
N TYR A 717 1.35 8.04 4.95
CA TYR A 717 2.41 8.08 3.93
C TYR A 717 2.08 7.13 2.78
N GLU A 718 1.81 7.70 1.61
CA GLU A 718 1.63 6.94 0.39
C GLU A 718 2.85 7.08 -0.52
N LYS A 719 3.23 5.98 -1.17
CA LYS A 719 4.31 5.97 -2.14
C LYS A 719 3.81 6.42 -3.50
N ASP A 720 4.41 7.48 -4.05
CA ASP A 720 4.17 7.85 -5.45
C ASP A 720 4.94 6.92 -6.40
N ILE A 721 4.38 6.67 -7.59
CA ILE A 721 4.89 5.67 -8.56
C ILE A 721 6.32 6.00 -8.99
N SER A 722 6.68 7.28 -9.10
CA SER A 722 7.95 7.74 -9.67
C SER A 722 8.82 8.53 -8.69
N SER A 723 8.36 8.76 -7.47
CA SER A 723 9.03 9.62 -6.51
C SER A 723 8.97 9.05 -5.08
N GLY A 724 9.00 9.92 -4.06
CA GLY A 724 9.10 9.51 -2.66
C GLY A 724 7.79 9.07 -2.03
N TYR A 725 7.77 9.05 -0.70
CA TYR A 725 6.58 8.88 0.12
C TYR A 725 6.06 10.26 0.51
N PHE A 726 4.77 10.50 0.30
CA PHE A 726 4.13 11.77 0.59
C PHE A 726 3.06 11.56 1.63
N ASN A 727 3.03 12.43 2.62
CA ASN A 727 1.90 12.49 3.51
C ASN A 727 0.65 12.87 2.71
N LYS A 728 -0.43 12.12 2.93
CA LYS A 728 -1.77 12.41 2.39
C LYS A 728 -2.69 12.96 3.46
N ALA A 729 -2.44 12.68 4.74
CA ALA A 729 -3.33 13.14 5.80
C ALA A 729 -3.38 14.67 5.91
N SER A 730 -4.56 15.21 6.18
CA SER A 730 -4.76 16.65 6.37
C SER A 730 -6.00 16.91 7.21
N TYR A 731 -6.09 18.13 7.72
CA TYR A 731 -7.26 18.65 8.42
C TYR A 731 -8.05 19.58 7.51
N ILE A 732 -9.36 19.64 7.68
CA ILE A 732 -10.16 20.78 7.21
C ILE A 732 -10.40 21.66 8.44
N MET A 733 -9.86 22.87 8.41
CA MET A 733 -9.96 23.83 9.51
C MET A 733 -11.02 24.87 9.17
N GLY A 734 -11.74 25.33 10.19
CA GLY A 734 -12.74 26.38 10.05
C GLY A 734 -12.71 27.34 11.23
N TYR A 735 -12.99 28.61 10.95
CA TYR A 735 -13.28 29.58 11.98
C TYR A 735 -14.72 29.41 12.48
N ASP A 736 -14.89 29.34 13.80
CA ASP A 736 -16.17 29.31 14.48
C ASP A 736 -16.08 30.08 15.81
N ASN A 737 -16.88 31.13 15.95
CA ASN A 737 -16.94 31.99 17.13
C ASN A 737 -15.56 32.45 17.65
N MET A 738 -14.70 32.96 16.77
CA MET A 738 -13.32 33.40 17.04
C MET A 738 -12.31 32.29 17.34
N TYR A 739 -12.73 31.01 17.33
CA TYR A 739 -11.85 29.87 17.48
C TYR A 739 -11.60 29.19 16.14
N ILE A 740 -10.43 28.59 15.98
CA ILE A 740 -10.12 27.72 14.86
C ILE A 740 -10.31 26.28 15.33
N LYS A 741 -11.09 25.50 14.59
CA LYS A 741 -11.33 24.09 14.92
C LYS A 741 -11.29 23.22 13.67
N GLU A 742 -11.00 21.94 13.89
CA GLU A 742 -11.17 20.91 12.86
C GLU A 742 -12.67 20.76 12.55
N LEU A 743 -13.00 20.67 11.27
CA LEU A 743 -14.34 20.39 10.77
C LEU A 743 -14.41 18.94 10.34
N GLU A 744 -15.43 18.22 10.82
CA GLU A 744 -15.75 16.84 10.45
C GLU A 744 -16.73 16.79 9.28
#